data_AF-A0A517YXJ5-F1
#
_entry.id   AF-A0A517YXJ5-F1
#
_cell.length_a   1.000
_cell.length_b   1.000
_cell.length_c   1.000
_cell.angle_alpha   90.00
_cell.angle_beta   90.00
_cell.angle_gamma   90.00
#
_symmetry.space_group_name_H-M   'P 1'
#
loop_
_entity.id
_entity.type
_entity.pdbx_description
1 polymer ?
#
loop_
_entity_poly.entity_id
_entity_poly.type
_entity_poly.pdbx_seq_one_letter_code
_entity_poly.pdbx_strand_id
1 'polypeptide(L)'
;MSTNESIIRVNQSSPRQRGAAIVLAMMFLVIFGSLSAAMAILSQGNLATADSHLKINRSLAAAETGVNFMLYRIKHAAETVRTSDGLINESNAPSLWLKIRDQLISDITDDFHYTSDSWYNAPPDGEGTSSPTSVFFDEIATAPGSPTFQASLQQHPISGESYSSSYYQRPPYRDMDIPVSATNPLDSTWIRLTVKAHDGPAGPNRVTRTIKMDLKLGKKIRYAILSRSRVMVGRNVMIDGPVGSNFNETNLEHGHPIQMLSDFRGLSSGLDAKLDALVGSLIGNSQYHDTDGDNRININNPTELGTLHKNLDVNNDGFIDEFDLFLDHYGSIDTDTNLITVSSSDLRTAGVNDTDAEQLLELIDTFGSSKRPGYNDGVIDALDRYTKIRGEIYITASRNDWNNGAADFDNSGTKYQDYFQGSITPDFRQSPLTFNASQNSSYNFKASDFDVTTFRNKATGDLQFQMLAQASSNPSNDPNKPLYNSDGAVEEVPYGAAHPYDYYERPVYKNMTFTNTRIPKGTNALFVNCTFIGVTFVESAVDNIDPNYNYAGMQESNKDYKHPDKSVTVDGNEVPSDLGSKTTSNNLRFEDCTFEGAIVTDSPKEYTHTRNKIAFTGQTQFKIQDSAHLSDDEKQLYERSAILAPNYSIEMGTFVAPSDSNETVNLTGTIVAGLIDMRGQVKVRGSILTTFEPKSNTGPVLGNTSPQFNTTIGYFSSDDGDLEAEVPPNGVGVIQVTYDPTIPLPDGINGPIELQPYMATYTEAGATTW
;
A
#
# COMPACT_ATOMS: atom_id res chain seq x y z
N MET A 1 -88.49 76.82 5.85
CA MET A 1 -88.87 76.30 4.50
C MET A 1 -88.48 74.83 4.46
N SER A 2 -89.46 73.92 4.55
CA SER A 2 -89.83 72.96 3.48
C SER A 2 -88.76 71.87 3.26
N THR A 3 -88.91 70.73 3.94
CA THR A 3 -89.39 69.40 3.45
C THR A 3 -88.37 68.58 2.66
N ASN A 4 -87.97 67.43 3.21
CA ASN A 4 -87.97 66.14 2.50
C ASN A 4 -87.80 64.98 3.49
N GLU A 5 -88.90 64.28 3.78
CA GLU A 5 -88.91 62.99 4.45
C GLU A 5 -88.56 61.88 3.44
N SER A 6 -87.52 61.09 3.75
CA SER A 6 -87.25 59.82 3.06
C SER A 6 -87.80 58.67 3.90
N ILE A 7 -88.85 58.02 3.39
CA ILE A 7 -89.46 56.81 3.94
C ILE A 7 -88.50 55.62 3.72
N ILE A 8 -87.94 55.06 4.79
CA ILE A 8 -87.27 53.75 4.76
C ILE A 8 -88.32 52.68 5.09
N ARG A 9 -88.73 51.91 4.06
CA ARG A 9 -89.56 50.70 4.22
C ARG A 9 -88.70 49.57 4.79
N VAL A 10 -88.97 49.18 6.05
CA VAL A 10 -88.47 47.92 6.62
C VAL A 10 -89.36 46.78 6.11
N ASN A 11 -88.83 45.96 5.20
CA ASN A 11 -89.49 44.73 4.76
C ASN A 11 -89.58 43.76 5.96
N GLN A 12 -90.78 43.58 6.50
CA GLN A 12 -91.08 42.52 7.47
C GLN A 12 -91.14 41.18 6.73
N SER A 13 -90.07 40.39 6.85
CA SER A 13 -90.04 38.97 6.44
C SER A 13 -91.01 38.13 7.27
N SER A 14 -91.81 37.29 6.63
CA SER A 14 -92.87 36.49 7.28
C SER A 14 -92.35 35.46 8.30
N PRO A 15 -93.15 35.05 9.31
CA PRO A 15 -92.75 34.09 10.36
C PRO A 15 -92.26 32.72 9.85
N ARG A 16 -92.68 32.30 8.65
CA ARG A 16 -92.21 31.05 8.00
C ARG A 16 -90.75 31.11 7.55
N GLN A 17 -90.17 32.30 7.33
CA GLN A 17 -88.77 32.46 6.90
C GLN A 17 -87.77 32.36 8.08
N ARG A 18 -88.20 32.64 9.32
CA ARG A 18 -87.35 32.53 10.52
C ARG A 18 -87.10 31.07 10.95
N GLY A 19 -88.08 30.19 10.78
CA GLY A 19 -87.93 28.75 11.07
C GLY A 19 -86.94 28.06 10.11
N ALA A 20 -87.02 28.38 8.81
CA ALA A 20 -86.08 27.87 7.81
C ALA A 20 -84.64 28.38 8.05
N ALA A 21 -84.48 29.64 8.44
CA ALA A 21 -83.17 30.22 8.76
C ALA A 21 -82.51 29.57 10.00
N ILE A 22 -83.29 29.23 11.04
CA ILE A 22 -82.77 28.55 12.24
C ILE A 22 -82.36 27.10 11.93
N VAL A 23 -83.16 26.38 11.14
CA VAL A 23 -82.82 25.01 10.71
C VAL A 23 -81.58 25.02 9.82
N LEU A 24 -81.49 25.94 8.86
CA LEU A 24 -80.29 26.12 8.03
C LEU A 24 -79.07 26.50 8.87
N ALA A 25 -79.21 27.38 9.85
CA ALA A 25 -78.12 27.75 10.76
C ALA A 25 -77.65 26.57 11.63
N MET A 26 -78.57 25.74 12.14
CA MET A 26 -78.22 24.52 12.87
C MET A 26 -77.55 23.48 11.96
N MET A 27 -78.05 23.29 10.74
CA MET A 27 -77.40 22.39 9.77
C MET A 27 -76.00 22.88 9.40
N PHE A 28 -75.81 24.19 9.19
CA PHE A 28 -74.50 24.78 8.92
C PHE A 28 -73.54 24.60 10.11
N LEU A 29 -73.99 24.80 11.35
CA LEU A 29 -73.17 24.57 12.54
C LEU A 29 -72.72 23.11 12.66
N VAL A 30 -73.61 22.16 12.38
CA VAL A 30 -73.27 20.72 12.40
C VAL A 30 -72.27 20.37 11.30
N ILE A 31 -72.43 20.91 10.08
CA ILE A 31 -71.52 20.67 8.95
C ILE A 31 -70.14 21.31 9.20
N PHE A 32 -70.08 22.55 9.68
CA PHE A 32 -68.80 23.20 9.99
C PHE A 32 -68.11 22.58 11.20
N GLY A 33 -68.87 22.13 12.20
CA GLY A 33 -68.34 21.39 13.34
C GLY A 33 -67.74 20.05 12.93
N SER A 34 -68.42 19.28 12.08
CA SER A 34 -67.91 18.00 11.58
C SER A 34 -66.71 18.16 10.64
N LEU A 35 -66.72 19.17 9.76
CA LEU A 35 -65.58 19.50 8.90
C LEU A 35 -64.35 19.93 9.72
N SER A 36 -64.54 20.75 10.76
CA SER A 36 -63.46 21.18 11.65
C SER A 36 -62.87 20.00 12.42
N ALA A 37 -63.70 19.09 12.92
CA ALA A 37 -63.24 17.87 13.57
C ALA A 37 -62.49 16.94 12.59
N ALA A 38 -62.98 16.78 11.35
CA ALA A 38 -62.30 16.01 10.32
C ALA A 38 -60.94 16.62 9.94
N MET A 39 -60.85 17.94 9.76
CA MET A 39 -59.59 18.64 9.50
C MET A 39 -58.61 18.54 10.67
N ALA A 40 -59.08 18.58 11.92
CA ALA A 40 -58.24 18.38 13.10
C ALA A 40 -57.65 16.97 13.14
N ILE A 41 -58.45 15.93 12.86
CA ILE A 41 -57.98 14.54 12.78
C ILE A 41 -56.99 14.36 11.63
N LEU A 42 -57.27 14.91 10.45
CA LEU A 42 -56.34 14.87 9.30
C LEU A 42 -55.02 15.60 9.62
N SER A 43 -55.09 16.76 10.28
CA SER A 43 -53.90 17.49 10.70
C SER A 43 -53.08 16.73 11.75
N GLN A 44 -53.73 16.08 12.71
CA GLN A 44 -53.04 15.22 13.68
C GLN A 44 -52.40 14.01 12.99
N GLY A 45 -53.08 13.40 12.03
CA GLY A 45 -52.52 12.34 11.19
C GLY A 45 -51.27 12.80 10.44
N ASN A 46 -51.35 13.94 9.75
CA ASN A 46 -50.21 14.51 9.02
C ASN A 46 -49.03 14.84 9.95
N LEU A 47 -49.29 15.40 11.13
CA LEU A 47 -48.24 15.69 12.12
C LEU A 47 -47.60 14.42 12.67
N ALA A 48 -48.39 13.38 12.96
CA ALA A 48 -47.86 12.10 13.43
C ALA A 48 -47.01 11.40 12.36
N THR A 49 -47.45 11.42 11.10
CA THR A 49 -46.67 10.90 9.96
C THR A 49 -45.38 11.69 9.78
N ALA A 50 -45.43 13.03 9.82
CA ALA A 50 -44.23 13.87 9.71
C ALA A 50 -43.25 13.63 10.86
N ASP A 51 -43.72 13.54 12.10
CA ASP A 51 -42.91 13.21 13.28
C ASP A 51 -42.26 11.82 13.14
N SER A 52 -43.02 10.84 12.63
CA SER A 52 -42.51 9.48 12.39
C SER A 52 -41.42 9.46 11.33
N HIS A 53 -41.60 10.19 10.21
CA HIS A 53 -40.58 10.35 9.18
C HIS A 53 -39.32 11.04 9.70
N LEU A 54 -39.47 12.09 10.51
CA LEU A 54 -38.34 12.77 11.14
C LEU A 54 -37.56 11.82 12.06
N LYS A 55 -38.25 11.09 12.94
CA LYS A 55 -37.62 10.10 13.83
C LYS A 55 -36.95 8.96 13.08
N ILE A 56 -37.55 8.50 11.99
CA ILE A 56 -36.95 7.50 11.09
C ILE A 56 -35.62 8.01 10.51
N ASN A 57 -35.60 9.22 9.97
CA ASN A 57 -34.39 9.78 9.37
C ASN A 57 -33.32 10.08 10.42
N ARG A 58 -33.72 10.62 11.59
CA ARG A 58 -32.81 10.91 12.70
C ARG A 58 -32.19 9.62 13.29
N SER A 59 -32.99 8.58 13.49
CA SER A 59 -32.48 7.28 13.95
C SER A 59 -31.58 6.62 12.90
N LEU A 60 -31.89 6.73 11.60
CA LEU A 60 -30.99 6.23 10.54
C LEU A 60 -29.64 6.97 10.55
N ALA A 61 -29.67 8.31 10.56
CA ALA A 61 -28.44 9.11 10.63
C ALA A 61 -27.62 8.82 11.90
N ALA A 62 -28.28 8.56 13.03
CA ALA A 62 -27.61 8.14 14.25
C ALA A 62 -27.00 6.73 14.15
N ALA A 63 -27.65 5.80 13.43
CA ALA A 63 -27.07 4.48 13.16
C ALA A 63 -25.82 4.60 12.26
N GLU A 64 -25.88 5.39 11.18
CA GLU A 64 -24.74 5.64 10.29
C GLU A 64 -23.58 6.30 11.05
N THR A 65 -23.90 7.28 11.89
CA THR A 65 -22.92 7.93 12.78
C THR A 65 -22.30 6.90 13.73
N GLY A 66 -23.11 6.02 14.32
CA GLY A 66 -22.62 4.96 15.19
C GLY A 66 -21.71 3.96 14.47
N VAL A 67 -22.01 3.60 13.22
CA VAL A 67 -21.12 2.76 12.41
C VAL A 67 -19.78 3.44 12.18
N ASN A 68 -19.80 4.71 11.74
CA ASN A 68 -18.56 5.46 11.50
C ASN A 68 -17.73 5.64 12.78
N PHE A 69 -18.39 5.93 13.90
CA PHE A 69 -17.76 6.02 15.21
C PHE A 69 -17.10 4.68 15.59
N MET A 70 -17.83 3.57 15.49
CA MET A 70 -17.29 2.26 15.83
C MET A 70 -16.14 1.86 14.92
N LEU A 71 -16.23 2.09 13.61
CA LEU A 71 -15.13 1.85 12.67
C LEU A 71 -13.86 2.63 13.02
N TYR A 72 -14.01 3.91 13.38
CA TYR A 72 -12.89 4.75 13.81
C TYR A 72 -12.22 4.18 15.07
N ARG A 73 -13.00 3.78 16.09
CA ARG A 73 -12.48 3.22 17.34
C ARG A 73 -11.83 1.86 17.14
N ILE A 74 -12.47 0.99 16.36
CA ILE A 74 -11.94 -0.33 15.99
C ILE A 74 -10.59 -0.19 15.28
N LYS A 75 -10.48 0.74 14.33
CA LYS A 75 -9.22 0.98 13.62
C LYS A 75 -8.09 1.31 14.59
N HIS A 76 -8.32 2.25 15.51
CA HIS A 76 -7.31 2.62 16.52
C HIS A 76 -6.95 1.46 17.43
N ALA A 77 -7.93 0.69 17.91
CA ALA A 77 -7.69 -0.47 18.76
C ALA A 77 -6.94 -1.60 18.03
N ALA A 78 -7.23 -1.82 16.74
CA ALA A 78 -6.56 -2.85 15.95
C ALA A 78 -5.08 -2.52 15.67
N GLU A 79 -4.77 -1.23 15.46
CA GLU A 79 -3.40 -0.77 15.21
C GLU A 79 -2.42 -1.04 16.38
N THR A 80 -2.91 -1.16 17.62
CA THR A 80 -2.05 -1.48 18.77
C THR A 80 -1.75 -2.97 18.90
N VAL A 81 -2.57 -3.83 18.28
CA VAL A 81 -2.44 -5.29 18.38
C VAL A 81 -1.53 -5.80 17.28
N ARG A 82 -0.37 -6.34 17.65
CA ARG A 82 0.63 -6.85 16.71
C ARG A 82 0.77 -8.38 16.77
N THR A 83 1.13 -8.99 15.64
CA THR A 83 1.43 -10.42 15.52
C THR A 83 2.52 -10.68 14.47
N SER A 84 3.30 -11.74 14.65
CA SER A 84 4.27 -12.23 13.66
C SER A 84 3.62 -13.13 12.59
N ASP A 85 2.42 -13.64 12.82
CA ASP A 85 1.70 -14.45 11.82
C ASP A 85 1.40 -13.59 10.59
N GLY A 86 1.79 -14.08 9.41
CA GLY A 86 1.57 -13.39 8.14
C GLY A 86 0.15 -13.60 7.62
N LEU A 87 -0.37 -14.82 7.79
CA LEU A 87 -1.74 -15.20 7.44
C LEU A 87 -2.63 -15.24 8.71
N ILE A 88 -3.73 -14.49 8.68
CA ILE A 88 -4.78 -14.58 9.69
C ILE A 88 -5.79 -15.64 9.25
N ASN A 89 -6.01 -16.65 10.07
CA ASN A 89 -6.86 -17.80 9.81
C ASN A 89 -7.63 -18.23 11.06
N GLU A 90 -8.40 -19.33 10.96
CA GLU A 90 -9.26 -19.79 12.04
C GLU A 90 -8.55 -20.13 13.35
N SER A 91 -7.26 -20.47 13.28
CA SER A 91 -6.49 -20.90 14.44
C SER A 91 -5.96 -19.73 15.27
N ASN A 92 -5.54 -18.63 14.64
CA ASN A 92 -4.97 -17.46 15.33
C ASN A 92 -5.98 -16.31 15.55
N ALA A 93 -6.98 -16.17 14.68
CA ALA A 93 -7.96 -15.08 14.73
C ALA A 93 -8.71 -14.95 16.08
N PRO A 94 -9.11 -16.04 16.78
CA PRO A 94 -9.75 -15.93 18.09
C PRO A 94 -8.89 -15.19 19.12
N SER A 95 -7.59 -15.48 19.17
CA SER A 95 -6.69 -14.84 20.12
C SER A 95 -6.45 -13.36 19.82
N LEU A 96 -6.42 -13.00 18.54
CA LEU A 96 -6.21 -11.64 18.07
C LEU A 96 -7.46 -10.78 18.30
N TRP A 97 -8.65 -11.34 18.05
CA TRP A 97 -9.91 -10.68 18.35
C TRP A 97 -10.03 -10.29 19.82
N LEU A 98 -9.67 -11.19 20.74
CA LEU A 98 -9.71 -10.90 22.18
C LEU A 98 -8.83 -9.70 22.55
N LYS A 99 -7.63 -9.60 21.95
CA LYS A 99 -6.73 -8.46 22.16
C LYS A 99 -7.33 -7.14 21.63
N ILE A 100 -7.92 -7.16 20.42
CA ILE A 100 -8.57 -5.96 19.84
C ILE A 100 -9.74 -5.53 20.72
N ARG A 101 -10.58 -6.48 21.11
CA ARG A 101 -11.74 -6.25 21.96
C ARG A 101 -11.33 -5.59 23.28
N ASP A 102 -10.30 -6.13 23.93
CA ASP A 102 -9.81 -5.60 25.21
C ASP A 102 -9.25 -4.18 25.07
N GLN A 103 -8.51 -3.92 23.98
CA GLN A 103 -8.04 -2.57 23.67
C GLN A 103 -9.23 -1.63 23.42
N LEU A 104 -10.22 -2.05 22.63
CA LEU A 104 -11.39 -1.25 22.32
C LEU A 104 -12.19 -0.89 23.58
N ILE A 105 -12.34 -1.83 24.52
CA ILE A 105 -12.98 -1.60 25.82
C ILE A 105 -12.18 -0.56 26.62
N SER A 106 -10.85 -0.71 26.68
CA SER A 106 -9.96 0.24 27.37
C SER A 106 -10.11 1.64 26.79
N ASP A 107 -9.99 1.77 25.47
CA ASP A 107 -10.07 3.05 24.77
C ASP A 107 -11.40 3.74 25.06
N ILE A 108 -12.52 3.01 24.95
CA ILE A 108 -13.87 3.55 25.13
C ILE A 108 -14.16 3.93 26.59
N THR A 109 -13.65 3.16 27.56
CA THR A 109 -13.89 3.43 28.99
C THR A 109 -13.19 4.70 29.48
N ASP A 110 -12.07 5.07 28.87
CA ASP A 110 -11.29 6.27 29.24
C ASP A 110 -11.85 7.59 28.66
N ASP A 111 -12.94 7.55 27.87
CA ASP A 111 -13.48 8.72 27.17
C ASP A 111 -14.58 9.48 27.97
N PHE A 112 -14.60 10.81 27.86
CA PHE A 112 -15.31 11.74 28.77
C PHE A 112 -16.85 11.72 28.65
N HIS A 113 -17.40 10.94 27.71
CA HIS A 113 -18.84 10.88 27.42
C HIS A 113 -19.60 9.74 28.12
N TYR A 114 -18.96 8.96 29.00
CA TYR A 114 -19.56 7.73 29.54
C TYR A 114 -19.97 7.80 31.03
N THR A 115 -21.17 7.31 31.32
CA THR A 115 -21.68 7.07 32.69
C THR A 115 -21.32 5.66 33.14
N SER A 116 -20.77 5.52 34.34
CA SER A 116 -19.88 4.46 34.86
C SER A 116 -20.28 2.96 34.84
N ASP A 117 -21.12 2.46 33.92
CA ASP A 117 -21.44 1.01 33.76
C ASP A 117 -21.70 0.62 32.28
N SER A 118 -20.81 1.00 31.34
CA SER A 118 -21.16 1.11 29.90
C SER A 118 -20.86 -0.07 28.96
N TRP A 119 -20.39 -1.21 29.44
CA TRP A 119 -20.10 -2.36 28.57
C TRP A 119 -20.37 -3.71 29.24
N TYR A 120 -20.72 -4.71 28.42
CA TYR A 120 -21.03 -6.06 28.88
C TYR A 120 -20.51 -7.12 27.91
N ASN A 121 -20.07 -8.27 28.43
CA ASN A 121 -19.77 -9.48 27.62
C ASN A 121 -21.04 -10.30 27.31
N ALA A 122 -22.21 -9.81 27.73
CA ALA A 122 -23.52 -10.39 27.49
C ALA A 122 -24.50 -9.26 27.09
N PRO A 123 -25.51 -9.53 26.26
CA PRO A 123 -26.52 -8.53 25.93
C PRO A 123 -27.23 -8.00 27.18
N PRO A 124 -27.52 -6.68 27.28
CA PRO A 124 -28.27 -6.11 28.40
C PRO A 124 -29.69 -6.67 28.56
N ASP A 125 -30.29 -7.20 27.48
CA ASP A 125 -31.64 -7.74 27.43
C ASP A 125 -31.74 -9.24 27.78
N GLY A 126 -30.60 -9.89 28.08
CA GLY A 126 -30.57 -11.31 28.43
C GLY A 126 -30.82 -12.27 27.26
N GLU A 127 -30.89 -11.79 26.02
CA GLU A 127 -31.15 -12.61 24.82
C GLU A 127 -29.91 -13.32 24.26
N GLY A 128 -28.79 -13.37 24.99
CA GLY A 128 -27.57 -14.04 24.53
C GLY A 128 -26.70 -14.60 25.65
N THR A 129 -25.83 -15.53 25.29
CA THR A 129 -24.85 -16.12 26.20
C THR A 129 -23.69 -15.17 26.44
N SER A 130 -23.24 -15.00 27.69
CA SER A 130 -21.99 -14.31 28.00
C SER A 130 -20.83 -15.02 27.29
N SER A 131 -20.28 -14.39 26.26
CA SER A 131 -19.16 -14.97 25.49
C SER A 131 -18.01 -13.98 25.44
N PRO A 132 -16.77 -14.40 25.70
CA PRO A 132 -15.62 -13.54 25.48
C PRO A 132 -15.48 -13.13 24.01
N THR A 133 -16.14 -13.81 23.07
CA THR A 133 -16.09 -13.44 21.65
C THR A 133 -17.04 -12.31 21.26
N SER A 134 -17.78 -11.72 22.21
CA SER A 134 -18.72 -10.63 21.97
C SER A 134 -18.50 -9.46 22.93
N VAL A 135 -18.74 -8.23 22.45
CA VAL A 135 -18.76 -7.01 23.28
C VAL A 135 -19.98 -6.15 22.91
N PHE A 136 -20.64 -5.60 23.93
CA PHE A 136 -21.80 -4.73 23.81
C PHE A 136 -21.50 -3.39 24.46
N PHE A 137 -21.79 -2.30 23.74
CA PHE A 137 -21.69 -0.93 24.21
C PHE A 137 -23.10 -0.37 24.39
N ASP A 138 -23.34 0.22 25.56
CA ASP A 138 -24.64 0.81 25.89
C ASP A 138 -24.92 2.11 25.12
N GLU A 139 -26.02 2.80 25.43
CA GLU A 139 -26.50 3.97 24.69
C GLU A 139 -25.50 5.13 24.68
N ILE A 140 -25.05 5.48 23.47
CA ILE A 140 -24.20 6.62 23.17
C ILE A 140 -25.06 7.71 22.53
N ALA A 141 -25.10 8.90 23.13
CA ALA A 141 -25.85 10.03 22.60
C ALA A 141 -25.07 10.73 21.48
N THR A 142 -25.75 11.00 20.36
CA THR A 142 -25.15 11.76 19.24
C THR A 142 -25.01 13.26 19.53
N ALA A 143 -25.87 13.79 20.42
CA ALA A 143 -25.84 15.15 20.98
C ALA A 143 -26.88 15.26 22.12
N PRO A 144 -26.88 16.33 22.95
CA PRO A 144 -27.92 16.54 23.96
C PRO A 144 -29.34 16.53 23.35
N GLY A 145 -30.24 15.71 23.88
CA GLY A 145 -31.63 15.59 23.38
C GLY A 145 -31.77 14.97 21.98
N SER A 146 -30.72 14.34 21.46
CA SER A 146 -30.67 13.72 20.14
C SER A 146 -30.81 12.19 20.22
N PRO A 147 -30.99 11.48 19.09
CA PRO A 147 -31.08 10.03 19.08
C PRO A 147 -29.82 9.40 19.70
N THR A 148 -30.01 8.25 20.34
CA THR A 148 -28.94 7.43 20.90
C THR A 148 -28.66 6.24 20.00
N PHE A 149 -27.48 5.65 20.10
CA PHE A 149 -27.18 4.36 19.47
C PHE A 149 -26.47 3.42 20.44
N GLN A 150 -26.71 2.13 20.27
CA GLN A 150 -25.97 1.04 20.90
C GLN A 150 -25.19 0.31 19.82
N ALA A 151 -24.06 -0.30 20.20
CA ALA A 151 -23.24 -1.07 19.28
C ALA A 151 -22.89 -2.44 19.88
N SER A 152 -22.83 -3.47 19.04
CA SER A 152 -22.32 -4.78 19.41
C SER A 152 -21.37 -5.32 18.35
N LEU A 153 -20.32 -5.99 18.82
CA LEU A 153 -19.36 -6.72 17.99
C LEU A 153 -19.36 -8.19 18.39
N GLN A 154 -19.51 -9.08 17.42
CA GLN A 154 -19.59 -10.52 17.66
C GLN A 154 -18.73 -11.28 16.66
N GLN A 155 -17.80 -12.10 17.13
CA GLN A 155 -17.00 -12.96 16.25
C GLN A 155 -17.83 -14.15 15.75
N HIS A 156 -17.61 -14.48 14.48
CA HIS A 156 -18.18 -15.66 13.85
C HIS A 156 -17.42 -16.95 14.26
N PRO A 157 -18.05 -18.13 14.22
CA PRO A 157 -19.49 -18.34 14.07
C PRO A 157 -20.27 -17.83 15.28
N ILE A 158 -21.25 -16.96 15.04
CA ILE A 158 -22.15 -16.43 16.08
C ILE A 158 -23.11 -17.52 16.57
N SER A 159 -23.18 -17.72 17.89
CA SER A 159 -24.10 -18.67 18.52
C SER A 159 -25.56 -18.29 18.27
N GLY A 160 -26.38 -19.24 17.81
CA GLY A 160 -27.81 -19.03 17.51
C GLY A 160 -28.11 -18.39 16.15
N GLU A 161 -27.10 -17.97 15.39
CA GLU A 161 -27.27 -17.39 14.06
C GLU A 161 -27.64 -18.47 13.02
N SER A 162 -28.66 -18.20 12.20
CA SER A 162 -29.05 -19.08 11.09
C SER A 162 -28.32 -18.71 9.80
N TYR A 163 -27.23 -19.43 9.51
CA TYR A 163 -26.45 -19.27 8.27
C TYR A 163 -27.16 -19.77 7.00
N SER A 164 -28.35 -20.36 7.13
CA SER A 164 -29.22 -20.72 6.00
C SER A 164 -30.31 -19.67 5.72
N SER A 165 -30.37 -18.59 6.49
CA SER A 165 -31.37 -17.52 6.31
C SER A 165 -31.21 -16.77 4.98
N SER A 166 -32.27 -16.08 4.55
CA SER A 166 -32.25 -15.23 3.35
C SER A 166 -31.16 -14.15 3.40
N TYR A 167 -30.71 -13.77 4.60
CA TYR A 167 -29.60 -12.83 4.79
C TYR A 167 -28.27 -13.35 4.22
N TYR A 168 -27.99 -14.65 4.29
CA TYR A 168 -26.76 -15.26 3.75
C TYR A 168 -26.93 -15.82 2.33
N GLN A 169 -28.17 -15.88 1.82
CA GLN A 169 -28.44 -16.28 0.43
C GLN A 169 -28.33 -15.13 -0.59
N ARG A 170 -27.94 -13.93 -0.14
CA ARG A 170 -27.71 -12.75 -0.98
C ARG A 170 -26.20 -12.53 -1.24
N PRO A 171 -25.82 -11.80 -2.30
CA PRO A 171 -24.46 -11.31 -2.46
C PRO A 171 -24.04 -10.39 -1.29
N PRO A 172 -22.78 -10.44 -0.83
CA PRO A 172 -21.67 -11.24 -1.38
C PRO A 172 -21.66 -12.69 -0.88
N TYR A 173 -22.36 -13.04 0.21
CA TYR A 173 -22.20 -14.34 0.90
C TYR A 173 -22.46 -15.58 0.04
N ARG A 174 -23.46 -15.52 -0.85
CA ARG A 174 -23.76 -16.61 -1.78
C ARG A 174 -22.71 -16.74 -2.88
N ASP A 175 -22.04 -15.65 -3.22
CA ASP A 175 -21.14 -15.53 -4.36
C ASP A 175 -19.66 -15.59 -3.92
N MET A 176 -19.38 -15.83 -2.63
CA MET A 176 -18.05 -16.15 -2.11
C MET A 176 -17.57 -17.50 -2.67
N ASP A 177 -16.24 -17.68 -2.77
CA ASP A 177 -15.61 -18.92 -3.28
C ASP A 177 -16.19 -20.18 -2.64
N ILE A 178 -16.44 -20.12 -1.34
CA ILE A 178 -17.25 -21.10 -0.62
C ILE A 178 -18.49 -20.36 -0.07
N PRO A 179 -19.69 -20.61 -0.63
CA PRO A 179 -20.90 -19.94 -0.20
C PRO A 179 -21.20 -20.17 1.28
N VAL A 180 -21.68 -19.12 1.96
CA VAL A 180 -22.07 -19.21 3.38
C VAL A 180 -23.34 -20.05 3.52
N SER A 181 -23.30 -21.02 4.44
CA SER A 181 -24.41 -21.93 4.71
C SER A 181 -24.35 -22.48 6.15
N ALA A 182 -25.36 -23.28 6.56
CA ALA A 182 -25.33 -23.94 7.86
C ALA A 182 -24.15 -24.93 8.02
N THR A 183 -23.65 -25.50 6.93
CA THR A 183 -22.48 -26.41 6.92
C THR A 183 -21.17 -25.67 6.69
N ASN A 184 -21.22 -24.44 6.20
CA ASN A 184 -20.07 -23.57 5.96
C ASN A 184 -20.40 -22.16 6.49
N PRO A 185 -20.48 -21.99 7.82
CA PRO A 185 -20.68 -20.67 8.40
C PRO A 185 -19.47 -19.77 8.12
N LEU A 186 -19.63 -18.46 8.26
CA LEU A 186 -18.47 -17.58 8.35
C LEU A 186 -17.58 -18.04 9.50
N ASP A 187 -16.28 -18.05 9.26
CA ASP A 187 -15.27 -18.53 10.21
C ASP A 187 -14.85 -17.44 11.22
N SER A 188 -13.90 -17.75 12.10
CA SER A 188 -13.45 -16.83 13.17
C SER A 188 -12.64 -15.63 12.70
N THR A 189 -12.31 -15.53 11.42
CA THR A 189 -11.73 -14.32 10.83
C THR A 189 -12.77 -13.21 10.62
N TRP A 190 -14.07 -13.51 10.76
CA TRP A 190 -15.13 -12.53 10.57
C TRP A 190 -15.71 -12.03 11.89
N ILE A 191 -15.94 -10.72 11.97
CA ILE A 191 -16.59 -10.04 13.10
C ILE A 191 -17.81 -9.29 12.58
N ARG A 192 -18.97 -9.47 13.20
CA ARG A 192 -20.17 -8.68 12.90
C ARG A 192 -20.24 -7.43 13.78
N LEU A 193 -20.34 -6.27 13.16
CA LEU A 193 -20.79 -5.03 13.79
C LEU A 193 -22.30 -4.87 13.60
N THR A 194 -23.01 -4.69 14.72
CA THR A 194 -24.43 -4.29 14.72
C THR A 194 -24.56 -2.97 15.46
N VAL A 195 -25.16 -1.97 14.82
CA VAL A 195 -25.49 -0.68 15.44
C VAL A 195 -27.00 -0.54 15.47
N LYS A 196 -27.58 -0.35 16.66
CA LYS A 196 -29.00 -0.09 16.86
C LYS A 196 -29.18 1.33 17.35
N ALA A 197 -29.82 2.17 16.54
CA ALA A 197 -30.10 3.56 16.89
C ALA A 197 -31.58 3.76 17.22
N HIS A 198 -31.83 4.70 18.13
CA HIS A 198 -33.12 4.91 18.74
C HIS A 198 -33.47 6.40 18.82
N ASP A 199 -34.70 6.75 18.42
CA ASP A 199 -35.25 8.11 18.60
C ASP A 199 -36.61 8.06 19.31
N GLY A 200 -36.76 8.88 20.35
CA GLY A 200 -37.92 8.92 21.24
C GLY A 200 -37.72 8.19 22.58
N PRO A 201 -38.62 8.42 23.54
CA PRO A 201 -38.56 7.78 24.86
C PRO A 201 -38.77 6.26 24.77
N ALA A 202 -38.21 5.52 25.74
CA ALA A 202 -38.46 4.09 25.87
C ALA A 202 -39.97 3.79 25.92
N GLY A 203 -40.46 2.97 24.98
CA GLY A 203 -41.88 2.67 24.84
C GLY A 203 -42.29 2.41 23.38
N PRO A 204 -43.60 2.26 23.11
CA PRO A 204 -44.12 1.88 21.79
C PRO A 204 -43.91 2.94 20.70
N ASN A 205 -43.60 4.18 21.08
CA ASN A 205 -43.36 5.29 20.14
C ASN A 205 -41.87 5.47 19.81
N ARG A 206 -41.00 4.56 20.28
CA ARG A 206 -39.56 4.57 20.01
C ARG A 206 -39.31 4.02 18.61
N VAL A 207 -38.70 4.83 17.75
CA VAL A 207 -38.28 4.37 16.43
C VAL A 207 -36.89 3.75 16.54
N THR A 208 -36.70 2.56 15.98
CA THR A 208 -35.42 1.85 16.00
C THR A 208 -34.95 1.53 14.59
N ARG A 209 -33.69 1.87 14.29
CA ARG A 209 -33.00 1.52 13.05
C ARG A 209 -31.77 0.69 13.38
N THR A 210 -31.60 -0.42 12.67
CA THR A 210 -30.45 -1.31 12.86
C THR A 210 -29.62 -1.33 11.59
N ILE A 211 -28.32 -1.13 11.73
CA ILE A 211 -27.34 -1.39 10.68
C ILE A 211 -26.51 -2.61 11.08
N LYS A 212 -26.28 -3.52 10.14
CA LYS A 212 -25.35 -4.65 10.28
C LYS A 212 -24.30 -4.62 9.18
N MET A 213 -23.07 -4.93 9.54
CA MET A 213 -21.95 -5.06 8.61
C MET A 213 -20.95 -6.07 9.17
N ASP A 214 -20.38 -6.90 8.30
CA ASP A 214 -19.28 -7.78 8.67
C ASP A 214 -17.95 -7.14 8.34
N LEU A 215 -16.99 -7.40 9.22
CA LEU A 215 -15.60 -7.01 9.07
C LEU A 215 -14.73 -8.26 9.04
N LYS A 216 -13.63 -8.20 8.28
CA LYS A 216 -12.67 -9.30 8.18
C LYS A 216 -11.38 -8.93 8.89
N LEU A 217 -10.92 -9.80 9.78
CA LEU A 217 -9.59 -9.74 10.39
C LEU A 217 -8.54 -10.03 9.33
N GLY A 218 -7.57 -9.15 9.23
CA GLY A 218 -6.48 -9.25 8.29
C GLY A 218 -5.20 -8.63 8.82
N LYS A 219 -4.16 -8.78 8.02
CA LYS A 219 -2.88 -8.13 8.25
C LYS A 219 -2.29 -7.81 6.89
N LYS A 220 -2.06 -6.52 6.63
CA LYS A 220 -1.61 -6.01 5.34
C LYS A 220 -0.70 -4.81 5.53
N ILE A 221 0.28 -4.72 4.63
CA ILE A 221 1.03 -3.49 4.38
C ILE A 221 0.40 -2.90 3.12
N ARG A 222 -0.23 -1.73 3.23
CA ARG A 222 -0.99 -1.10 2.12
C ARG A 222 -0.11 -0.15 1.34
N TYR A 223 1.03 -0.66 0.88
CA TYR A 223 2.04 0.09 0.13
C TYR A 223 2.60 -0.81 -0.97
N ALA A 224 2.79 -0.26 -2.15
CA ALA A 224 3.68 -0.83 -3.16
C ALA A 224 5.14 -0.68 -2.70
N ILE A 225 5.50 0.49 -2.15
CA ILE A 225 6.82 0.76 -1.59
C ILE A 225 6.67 1.47 -0.25
N LEU A 226 7.27 0.93 0.80
CA LEU A 226 7.38 1.58 2.10
C LEU A 226 8.85 1.60 2.51
N SER A 227 9.48 2.76 2.37
CA SER A 227 10.91 2.92 2.61
C SER A 227 11.22 3.74 3.86
N ARG A 228 12.24 3.31 4.59
CA ARG A 228 12.87 4.08 5.68
C ARG A 228 14.01 4.99 5.23
N SER A 229 14.48 4.79 4.01
CA SER A 229 15.42 5.66 3.32
C SER A 229 14.69 6.50 2.26
N ARG A 230 15.45 7.34 1.56
CA ARG A 230 14.91 8.04 0.40
C ARG A 230 14.59 7.05 -0.72
N VAL A 231 13.55 7.34 -1.49
CA VAL A 231 13.13 6.53 -2.65
C VAL A 231 13.53 7.25 -3.93
N MET A 232 14.17 6.55 -4.84
CA MET A 232 14.53 7.07 -6.15
C MET A 232 13.81 6.25 -7.22
N VAL A 233 12.97 6.88 -8.03
CA VAL A 233 12.15 6.26 -9.09
C VAL A 233 12.59 6.80 -10.44
N GLY A 234 13.37 6.01 -11.17
CA GLY A 234 14.00 6.42 -12.43
C GLY A 234 13.03 6.38 -13.61
N ARG A 235 13.59 6.55 -14.81
CA ARG A 235 12.86 6.34 -16.07
C ARG A 235 12.51 4.86 -16.27
N ASN A 236 11.45 4.62 -17.03
CA ASN A 236 10.84 3.33 -17.31
C ASN A 236 10.44 2.55 -16.06
N VAL A 237 9.82 3.25 -15.11
CA VAL A 237 9.31 2.67 -13.87
C VAL A 237 7.86 3.08 -13.67
N MET A 238 6.95 2.11 -13.55
CA MET A 238 5.55 2.38 -13.19
C MET A 238 5.18 1.64 -11.90
N ILE A 239 4.45 2.33 -11.02
CA ILE A 239 4.06 1.82 -9.71
C ILE A 239 2.53 1.86 -9.57
N ASP A 240 1.93 0.75 -9.15
CA ASP A 240 0.51 0.63 -8.82
C ASP A 240 0.42 0.28 -7.34
N GLY A 241 -0.06 1.21 -6.53
CA GLY A 241 -0.18 1.18 -5.08
C GLY A 241 0.58 2.32 -4.39
N PRO A 242 0.31 2.54 -3.09
CA PRO A 242 0.89 3.69 -2.37
C PRO A 242 2.39 3.61 -2.18
N VAL A 243 3.06 4.76 -2.15
CA VAL A 243 4.50 4.91 -1.90
C VAL A 243 4.73 5.74 -0.64
N GLY A 244 5.54 5.23 0.28
CA GLY A 244 5.90 5.90 1.53
C GLY A 244 7.41 6.08 1.66
N SER A 245 7.85 7.28 2.06
CA SER A 245 9.23 7.52 2.50
C SER A 245 9.27 8.15 3.88
N ASN A 246 10.06 7.55 4.78
CA ASN A 246 10.32 8.09 6.10
C ASN A 246 11.58 8.97 6.18
N PHE A 247 12.28 9.17 5.06
CA PHE A 247 13.50 9.99 5.03
C PHE A 247 13.20 11.46 5.30
N ASN A 248 13.95 12.07 6.23
CA ASN A 248 13.66 13.43 6.69
C ASN A 248 14.90 14.36 6.82
N GLU A 249 16.11 13.90 6.52
CA GLU A 249 17.32 14.75 6.47
C GLU A 249 17.36 15.57 5.16
N THR A 250 16.30 16.34 4.94
CA THR A 250 16.10 17.15 3.74
C THR A 250 16.98 18.38 3.68
N ASN A 251 17.79 18.66 4.70
CA ASN A 251 18.72 19.80 4.73
C ASN A 251 20.07 19.50 4.04
N LEU A 252 20.22 18.32 3.45
CA LEU A 252 21.46 17.87 2.82
C LEU A 252 21.33 17.88 1.30
N GLU A 253 22.48 17.97 0.62
CA GLU A 253 22.57 17.79 -0.84
C GLU A 253 22.00 16.41 -1.22
N HIS A 254 21.16 16.37 -2.26
CA HIS A 254 20.41 15.17 -2.65
C HIS A 254 19.48 14.59 -1.57
N GLY A 255 19.20 15.31 -0.47
CA GLY A 255 18.30 14.88 0.59
C GLY A 255 16.81 14.85 0.21
N HIS A 256 16.45 14.48 -1.02
CA HIS A 256 15.07 14.39 -1.47
C HIS A 256 14.43 13.11 -0.93
N PRO A 257 13.34 13.19 -0.12
CA PRO A 257 12.68 11.99 0.42
C PRO A 257 12.21 11.04 -0.68
N ILE A 258 11.70 11.62 -1.76
CA ILE A 258 11.37 10.91 -3.00
C ILE A 258 11.92 11.73 -4.15
N GLN A 259 12.69 11.10 -5.04
CA GLN A 259 13.11 11.66 -6.32
C GLN A 259 12.52 10.80 -7.44
N MET A 260 11.87 11.43 -8.41
CA MET A 260 11.15 10.75 -9.49
C MET A 260 11.44 11.43 -10.82
N LEU A 261 11.74 10.62 -11.85
CA LEU A 261 12.00 11.09 -13.21
C LEU A 261 10.82 10.79 -14.13
N SER A 262 10.49 11.74 -15.01
CA SER A 262 9.56 11.55 -16.12
C SER A 262 10.06 10.45 -17.08
N ASP A 263 9.17 9.54 -17.50
CA ASP A 263 9.52 8.51 -18.48
C ASP A 263 9.81 9.10 -19.88
N PHE A 264 9.21 10.27 -20.15
CA PHE A 264 9.25 10.94 -21.45
C PHE A 264 10.43 11.90 -21.62
N ARG A 265 11.07 12.31 -20.51
CA ARG A 265 12.23 13.20 -20.54
C ARG A 265 13.44 12.50 -21.17
N GLY A 266 14.15 13.21 -22.04
CA GLY A 266 15.31 12.71 -22.76
C GLY A 266 15.00 11.96 -24.05
N LEU A 267 13.71 11.81 -24.42
CA LEU A 267 13.33 11.23 -25.73
C LEU A 267 13.61 12.20 -26.89
N SER A 268 13.37 13.50 -26.69
CA SER A 268 13.79 14.55 -27.62
C SER A 268 13.82 15.91 -26.94
N SER A 269 14.74 16.78 -27.38
CA SER A 269 14.83 18.17 -26.88
C SER A 269 13.54 18.98 -27.09
N GLY A 270 12.73 18.65 -28.10
CA GLY A 270 11.46 19.32 -28.36
C GLY A 270 10.38 18.92 -27.37
N LEU A 271 10.34 17.65 -26.95
CA LEU A 271 9.45 17.20 -25.88
C LEU A 271 9.93 17.71 -24.52
N ASP A 272 11.24 17.67 -24.25
CA ASP A 272 11.82 18.20 -23.00
C ASP A 272 11.43 19.66 -22.76
N ALA A 273 11.47 20.51 -23.79
CA ALA A 273 11.03 21.90 -23.69
C ALA A 273 9.53 22.05 -23.35
N LYS A 274 8.67 21.12 -23.80
CA LYS A 274 7.25 21.09 -23.42
C LYS A 274 7.09 20.64 -21.96
N LEU A 275 7.83 19.62 -21.54
CA LEU A 275 7.82 19.13 -20.15
C LEU A 275 8.31 20.20 -19.17
N ASP A 276 9.37 20.95 -19.51
CA ASP A 276 9.87 22.06 -18.70
C ASP A 276 8.81 23.17 -18.56
N ALA A 277 8.05 23.45 -19.63
CA ALA A 277 6.95 24.41 -19.59
C ALA A 277 5.77 23.92 -18.71
N LEU A 278 5.49 22.61 -18.71
CA LEU A 278 4.51 22.00 -17.81
C LEU A 278 4.97 22.13 -16.36
N VAL A 279 6.20 21.71 -16.03
CA VAL A 279 6.77 21.83 -14.67
C VAL A 279 6.76 23.29 -14.20
N GLY A 280 7.13 24.24 -15.05
CA GLY A 280 7.03 25.66 -14.75
C GLY A 280 5.60 26.13 -14.43
N SER A 281 4.60 25.52 -15.06
CA SER A 281 3.19 25.76 -14.76
C SER A 281 2.79 25.14 -13.41
N LEU A 282 3.26 23.94 -13.08
CA LEU A 282 2.99 23.29 -11.78
C LEU A 282 3.59 24.11 -10.61
N ILE A 283 4.83 24.62 -10.76
CA ILE A 283 5.59 25.31 -9.71
C ILE A 283 5.15 26.76 -9.48
N GLY A 284 4.82 27.50 -10.55
CA GLY A 284 4.27 28.86 -10.58
C GLY A 284 4.73 29.87 -9.52
N ASN A 285 5.61 30.82 -9.89
CA ASN A 285 6.09 31.92 -9.03
C ASN A 285 5.02 32.92 -8.51
N SER A 286 3.78 32.85 -9.00
CA SER A 286 2.66 33.70 -8.53
C SER A 286 1.29 33.01 -8.49
N GLN A 287 1.13 31.83 -9.11
CA GLN A 287 -0.06 30.98 -9.04
C GLN A 287 0.41 29.52 -9.12
N TYR A 288 0.35 28.79 -8.00
CA TYR A 288 0.53 27.35 -7.97
C TYR A 288 -0.67 26.71 -8.69
N HIS A 289 -0.46 26.20 -9.91
CA HIS A 289 -1.53 25.54 -10.65
C HIS A 289 -1.80 24.14 -10.09
N ASP A 290 -0.78 23.39 -9.68
CA ASP A 290 -0.98 22.10 -9.02
C ASP A 290 -1.29 22.31 -7.52
N THR A 291 -2.56 22.15 -7.15
CA THR A 291 -3.02 22.44 -5.79
C THR A 291 -2.97 21.25 -4.85
N ASP A 292 -3.03 20.03 -5.38
CA ASP A 292 -3.05 18.79 -4.61
C ASP A 292 -1.74 17.98 -4.71
N GLY A 293 -0.83 18.35 -5.62
CA GLY A 293 0.49 17.77 -5.78
C GLY A 293 0.49 16.51 -6.64
N ASP A 294 -0.48 16.36 -7.55
CA ASP A 294 -0.62 15.19 -8.40
C ASP A 294 0.22 15.26 -9.70
N ASN A 295 0.95 16.37 -9.89
CA ASN A 295 1.73 16.68 -11.10
C ASN A 295 0.90 16.70 -12.39
N ARG A 296 -0.40 16.97 -12.28
CA ARG A 296 -1.32 17.15 -13.40
C ARG A 296 -2.09 18.44 -13.20
N ILE A 297 -2.83 18.83 -14.24
CA ILE A 297 -3.66 20.04 -14.20
C ILE A 297 -5.10 19.64 -14.51
N ASN A 298 -5.98 19.72 -13.52
CA ASN A 298 -7.39 19.39 -13.68
C ASN A 298 -8.11 20.48 -14.51
N ILE A 299 -8.59 20.12 -15.71
CA ILE A 299 -9.25 21.07 -16.61
C ILE A 299 -10.61 21.57 -16.09
N ASN A 300 -11.14 20.92 -15.06
CA ASN A 300 -12.38 21.29 -14.40
C ASN A 300 -12.15 22.12 -13.12
N ASN A 301 -10.91 22.26 -12.67
CA ASN A 301 -10.54 23.15 -11.58
C ASN A 301 -10.05 24.49 -12.17
N PRO A 302 -10.81 25.60 -12.03
CA PRO A 302 -10.40 26.88 -12.59
C PRO A 302 -9.09 27.43 -12.03
N THR A 303 -8.72 27.02 -10.81
CA THR A 303 -7.44 27.40 -10.17
C THR A 303 -6.27 26.75 -10.89
N GLU A 304 -6.39 25.46 -11.20
CA GLU A 304 -5.31 24.71 -11.86
C GLU A 304 -5.25 25.04 -13.34
N LEU A 305 -6.38 25.06 -14.04
CA LEU A 305 -6.41 25.37 -15.46
C LEU A 305 -5.84 26.77 -15.75
N GLY A 306 -6.16 27.76 -14.92
CA GLY A 306 -5.64 29.11 -15.04
C GLY A 306 -5.81 29.70 -16.45
N THR A 307 -4.69 29.89 -17.15
CA THR A 307 -4.66 30.41 -18.54
C THR A 307 -4.42 29.34 -19.60
N LEU A 308 -4.21 28.08 -19.19
CA LEU A 308 -4.01 26.96 -20.09
C LEU A 308 -5.30 26.62 -20.82
N HIS A 309 -5.16 26.03 -22.00
CA HIS A 309 -6.28 25.66 -22.84
C HIS A 309 -6.63 24.17 -22.68
N LYS A 310 -7.93 23.88 -22.61
CA LYS A 310 -8.44 22.52 -22.42
C LYS A 310 -8.10 21.55 -23.57
N ASN A 311 -7.70 22.05 -24.73
CA ASN A 311 -7.29 21.19 -25.85
C ASN A 311 -5.89 20.59 -25.68
N LEU A 312 -5.20 20.91 -24.57
CA LEU A 312 -3.97 20.23 -24.16
C LEU A 312 -4.26 18.89 -23.47
N ASP A 313 -5.51 18.60 -23.08
CA ASP A 313 -5.96 17.27 -22.68
C ASP A 313 -6.23 16.48 -23.97
N VAL A 314 -5.23 15.69 -24.38
CA VAL A 314 -5.18 15.01 -25.68
C VAL A 314 -5.81 13.63 -25.57
N ASN A 315 -5.64 12.97 -24.43
CA ASN A 315 -6.20 11.65 -24.16
C ASN A 315 -7.69 11.71 -23.68
N ASN A 316 -8.20 12.92 -23.39
CA ASN A 316 -9.55 13.21 -22.88
C ASN A 316 -9.85 12.60 -21.51
N ASP A 317 -8.87 12.52 -20.61
CA ASP A 317 -9.04 12.01 -19.26
C ASP A 317 -9.46 13.08 -18.23
N GLY A 318 -9.52 14.35 -18.65
CA GLY A 318 -9.88 15.49 -17.82
C GLY A 318 -8.70 16.19 -17.15
N PHE A 319 -7.47 15.79 -17.46
CA PHE A 319 -6.24 16.37 -16.94
C PHE A 319 -5.31 16.78 -18.09
N ILE A 320 -4.37 17.67 -17.80
CA ILE A 320 -3.24 17.96 -18.68
C ILE A 320 -2.00 17.49 -17.94
N ASP A 321 -1.29 16.52 -18.50
CA ASP A 321 -0.06 15.99 -17.93
C ASP A 321 1.01 15.67 -18.98
N GLU A 322 2.10 15.04 -18.55
CA GLU A 322 3.21 14.69 -19.43
C GLU A 322 2.82 13.69 -20.53
N PHE A 323 1.80 12.85 -20.29
CA PHE A 323 1.33 11.86 -21.25
C PHE A 323 0.60 12.53 -22.41
N ASP A 324 -0.20 13.56 -22.13
CA ASP A 324 -0.80 14.38 -23.19
C ASP A 324 0.26 15.04 -24.07
N LEU A 325 1.32 15.57 -23.45
CA LEU A 325 2.41 16.20 -24.19
C LEU A 325 3.19 15.20 -25.04
N PHE A 326 3.35 13.97 -24.55
CA PHE A 326 3.93 12.86 -25.30
C PHE A 326 3.06 12.46 -26.50
N LEU A 327 1.75 12.25 -26.29
CA LEU A 327 0.80 11.91 -27.33
C LEU A 327 0.67 13.03 -28.38
N ASP A 328 0.66 14.30 -27.97
CA ASP A 328 0.68 15.45 -28.90
C ASP A 328 1.98 15.50 -29.71
N HIS A 329 3.11 15.11 -29.12
CA HIS A 329 4.42 15.22 -29.77
C HIS A 329 4.65 14.12 -30.81
N TYR A 330 4.31 12.87 -30.50
CA TYR A 330 4.60 11.72 -31.34
C TYR A 330 3.39 11.08 -31.99
N GLY A 331 2.19 11.32 -31.45
CA GLY A 331 1.00 10.58 -31.79
C GLY A 331 0.35 11.00 -33.11
N SER A 332 -0.41 10.06 -33.65
CA SER A 332 -1.28 10.29 -34.82
C SER A 332 -2.67 9.73 -34.55
N ILE A 333 -3.68 10.31 -35.20
CA ILE A 333 -5.07 9.84 -35.01
C ILE A 333 -5.25 8.52 -35.74
N ASP A 334 -5.60 7.48 -35.01
CA ASP A 334 -6.10 6.22 -35.55
C ASP A 334 -7.51 6.45 -36.13
N THR A 335 -7.70 6.11 -37.41
CA THR A 335 -8.96 6.39 -38.12
C THR A 335 -10.12 5.49 -37.72
N ASP A 336 -9.83 4.33 -37.11
CA ASP A 336 -10.82 3.34 -36.71
C ASP A 336 -11.30 3.60 -35.27
N THR A 337 -10.39 3.94 -34.36
CA THR A 337 -10.70 4.20 -32.94
C THR A 337 -10.91 5.69 -32.64
N ASN A 338 -10.43 6.59 -33.50
CA ASN A 338 -10.36 8.03 -33.27
C ASN A 338 -9.58 8.40 -31.99
N LEU A 339 -8.65 7.53 -31.58
CA LEU A 339 -7.69 7.80 -30.52
C LEU A 339 -6.37 8.28 -31.11
N ILE A 340 -5.59 9.01 -30.32
CA ILE A 340 -4.21 9.34 -30.68
C ILE A 340 -3.34 8.20 -30.19
N THR A 341 -2.65 7.55 -31.14
CA THR A 341 -1.83 6.37 -30.90
C THR A 341 -0.37 6.68 -31.21
N VAL A 342 0.52 6.08 -30.45
CA VAL A 342 1.97 6.09 -30.66
C VAL A 342 2.47 4.67 -30.69
N SER A 343 3.04 4.22 -31.80
CA SER A 343 3.73 2.94 -31.89
C SER A 343 5.23 3.09 -31.66
N SER A 344 5.93 1.99 -31.35
CA SER A 344 7.40 2.00 -31.32
C SER A 344 8.01 2.41 -32.67
N SER A 345 7.32 2.17 -33.79
CA SER A 345 7.74 2.64 -35.13
C SER A 345 7.66 4.15 -35.28
N ASP A 346 6.68 4.80 -34.67
CA ASP A 346 6.52 6.26 -34.74
C ASP A 346 7.67 6.93 -33.98
N LEU A 347 7.99 6.42 -32.79
CA LEU A 347 9.13 6.87 -31.98
C LEU A 347 10.46 6.73 -32.75
N ARG A 348 10.72 5.57 -33.35
CA ARG A 348 11.93 5.33 -34.16
C ARG A 348 12.02 6.28 -35.36
N THR A 349 10.89 6.52 -36.04
CA THR A 349 10.82 7.45 -37.17
C THR A 349 11.11 8.88 -36.74
N ALA A 350 10.73 9.24 -35.51
CA ALA A 350 11.02 10.53 -34.89
C ALA A 350 12.43 10.63 -34.29
N GLY A 351 13.26 9.60 -34.42
CA GLY A 351 14.67 9.61 -34.00
C GLY A 351 14.94 9.15 -32.57
N VAL A 352 13.94 8.58 -31.88
CA VAL A 352 14.15 7.87 -30.60
C VAL A 352 14.90 6.57 -30.88
N ASN A 353 15.85 6.20 -30.01
CA ASN A 353 16.59 4.95 -30.14
C ASN A 353 15.64 3.74 -30.10
N ASP A 354 15.91 2.72 -30.92
CA ASP A 354 15.15 1.47 -30.98
C ASP A 354 14.89 0.87 -29.59
N THR A 355 15.90 0.81 -28.73
CA THR A 355 15.78 0.24 -27.37
C THR A 355 14.86 1.07 -26.48
N ASP A 356 14.98 2.40 -26.48
CA ASP A 356 14.13 3.27 -25.68
C ASP A 356 12.67 3.20 -26.16
N ALA A 357 12.47 3.14 -27.48
CA ALA A 357 11.14 3.02 -28.07
C ALA A 357 10.45 1.68 -27.72
N GLU A 358 11.21 0.58 -27.70
CA GLU A 358 10.69 -0.75 -27.33
C GLU A 358 10.40 -0.85 -25.83
N GLN A 359 11.30 -0.36 -24.97
CA GLN A 359 11.11 -0.40 -23.52
C GLN A 359 9.96 0.48 -23.05
N LEU A 360 9.79 1.67 -23.64
CA LEU A 360 8.67 2.55 -23.31
C LEU A 360 7.34 1.92 -23.71
N LEU A 361 7.27 1.28 -24.89
CA LEU A 361 6.09 0.54 -25.31
C LEU A 361 5.80 -0.61 -24.34
N GLU A 362 6.79 -1.46 -24.02
CA GLU A 362 6.60 -2.55 -23.07
C GLU A 362 6.12 -2.03 -21.71
N LEU A 363 6.75 -0.98 -21.19
CA LEU A 363 6.39 -0.40 -19.89
C LEU A 363 4.91 -0.06 -19.83
N ILE A 364 4.39 0.68 -20.81
CA ILE A 364 3.05 1.28 -20.77
C ILE A 364 1.98 0.26 -21.20
N ASP A 365 2.20 -0.40 -22.34
CA ASP A 365 1.25 -1.31 -22.98
C ASP A 365 1.02 -2.58 -22.12
N THR A 366 2.04 -3.01 -21.36
CA THR A 366 1.93 -4.20 -20.50
C THR A 366 1.65 -3.90 -19.03
N PHE A 367 1.42 -2.63 -18.64
CA PHE A 367 1.20 -2.30 -17.23
C PHE A 367 -0.24 -2.56 -16.75
N GLY A 368 -0.32 -3.16 -15.55
CA GLY A 368 -1.57 -3.42 -14.85
C GLY A 368 -2.23 -4.74 -15.26
N SER A 369 -3.56 -4.79 -15.19
CA SER A 369 -4.29 -6.04 -15.44
C SER A 369 -4.26 -6.45 -16.91
N SER A 370 -3.96 -7.72 -17.18
CA SER A 370 -4.06 -8.31 -18.53
C SER A 370 -5.48 -8.33 -19.12
N LYS A 371 -6.50 -7.90 -18.35
CA LYS A 371 -7.88 -7.73 -18.80
C LYS A 371 -8.24 -6.28 -19.13
N ARG A 372 -7.30 -5.35 -18.96
CA ARG A 372 -7.48 -3.92 -19.27
C ARG A 372 -7.65 -3.73 -20.79
N PRO A 373 -8.58 -2.88 -21.26
CA PRO A 373 -8.59 -2.45 -22.67
C PRO A 373 -7.27 -1.76 -23.03
N GLY A 374 -6.68 -2.06 -24.18
CA GLY A 374 -5.36 -1.55 -24.57
C GLY A 374 -4.19 -2.27 -23.90
N TYR A 375 -4.38 -3.45 -23.32
CA TYR A 375 -3.26 -4.22 -22.77
C TYR A 375 -2.60 -5.05 -23.87
N ASN A 376 -1.30 -4.85 -24.05
CA ASN A 376 -0.45 -5.56 -25.00
C ASN A 376 -1.05 -5.58 -26.42
N ASP A 377 -1.55 -4.44 -26.89
CA ASP A 377 -2.11 -4.29 -28.23
C ASP A 377 -1.14 -3.66 -29.24
N GLY A 378 0.06 -3.29 -28.78
CA GLY A 378 1.18 -2.84 -29.59
C GLY A 378 1.21 -1.34 -29.88
N VAL A 379 0.32 -0.56 -29.26
CA VAL A 379 0.31 0.90 -29.34
C VAL A 379 0.23 1.52 -27.95
N ILE A 380 0.67 2.77 -27.83
CA ILE A 380 0.48 3.60 -26.64
C ILE A 380 -0.66 4.59 -26.93
N ASP A 381 -1.74 4.54 -26.16
CA ASP A 381 -2.88 5.44 -26.28
C ASP A 381 -3.65 5.67 -24.95
N ALA A 382 -4.82 6.32 -25.03
CA ALA A 382 -5.65 6.62 -23.86
C ALA A 382 -6.15 5.37 -23.10
N LEU A 383 -6.20 4.20 -23.74
CA LEU A 383 -6.62 2.95 -23.12
C LEU A 383 -5.57 2.39 -22.16
N ASP A 384 -4.30 2.79 -22.33
CA ASP A 384 -3.19 2.47 -21.42
C ASP A 384 -3.33 3.07 -20.03
N ARG A 385 -4.00 4.22 -19.96
CA ARG A 385 -4.19 4.98 -18.72
C ARG A 385 -2.85 5.23 -18.04
N TYR A 386 -1.86 5.66 -18.82
CA TYR A 386 -0.53 5.93 -18.29
C TYR A 386 -0.64 6.86 -17.08
N THR A 387 0.10 6.52 -16.04
CA THR A 387 0.46 7.43 -14.97
C THR A 387 1.67 6.84 -14.25
N LYS A 388 2.62 7.68 -13.84
CA LYS A 388 3.86 7.21 -13.23
C LYS A 388 3.60 6.42 -11.96
N ILE A 389 2.70 6.92 -11.12
CA ILE A 389 2.24 6.26 -9.88
C ILE A 389 0.71 6.25 -9.83
N ARG A 390 0.11 5.05 -9.82
CA ARG A 390 -1.31 4.83 -9.47
C ARG A 390 -1.41 4.58 -7.97
N GLY A 391 -1.62 5.62 -7.16
CA GLY A 391 -1.72 5.51 -5.71
C GLY A 391 -1.34 6.81 -5.00
N GLU A 392 -1.37 6.79 -3.67
CA GLU A 392 -0.98 7.95 -2.86
C GLU A 392 0.51 7.93 -2.49
N ILE A 393 1.06 9.11 -2.26
CA ILE A 393 2.42 9.31 -1.81
C ILE A 393 2.44 9.95 -0.43
N TYR A 394 3.12 9.29 0.51
CA TYR A 394 3.25 9.69 1.90
C TYR A 394 4.70 10.02 2.23
N ILE A 395 4.95 11.28 2.61
CA ILE A 395 6.27 11.79 2.96
C ILE A 395 6.24 12.29 4.40
N THR A 396 7.12 11.77 5.25
CA THR A 396 7.21 12.21 6.64
C THR A 396 7.86 13.59 6.79
N ALA A 397 8.72 13.97 5.85
CA ALA A 397 9.33 15.29 5.79
C ALA A 397 8.31 16.39 5.50
N SER A 398 8.65 17.61 5.95
CA SER A 398 7.89 18.82 5.64
C SER A 398 8.17 19.30 4.22
N ARG A 399 7.12 19.74 3.51
CA ARG A 399 7.24 20.41 2.21
C ARG A 399 8.19 21.62 2.27
N ASN A 400 8.09 22.40 3.35
CA ASN A 400 8.91 23.61 3.51
C ASN A 400 10.38 23.27 3.72
N ASP A 401 10.67 22.20 4.46
CA ASP A 401 12.05 21.80 4.75
C ASP A 401 12.72 21.25 3.49
N TRP A 402 11.99 20.47 2.68
CA TRP A 402 12.49 20.02 1.38
C TRP A 402 12.74 21.20 0.43
N ASN A 403 11.77 22.12 0.29
CA ASN A 403 11.89 23.30 -0.58
C ASN A 403 13.00 24.27 -0.18
N ASN A 404 13.33 24.37 1.10
CA ASN A 404 14.38 25.25 1.61
C ASN A 404 15.72 24.51 1.83
N GLY A 405 15.72 23.19 1.67
CA GLY A 405 16.85 22.31 1.88
C GLY A 405 17.30 21.72 0.55
N ALA A 406 17.16 20.41 0.39
CA ALA A 406 17.69 19.64 -0.72
C ALA A 406 17.24 20.17 -2.08
N ALA A 407 15.98 20.62 -2.19
CA ALA A 407 15.46 21.12 -3.45
C ALA A 407 16.00 22.51 -3.83
N ASP A 408 16.61 23.26 -2.92
CA ASP A 408 17.19 24.59 -3.18
C ASP A 408 18.58 24.69 -2.56
N PHE A 409 19.32 23.56 -2.57
CA PHE A 409 20.56 23.40 -1.83
C PHE A 409 21.65 24.38 -2.30
N ASP A 410 21.66 24.69 -3.59
CA ASP A 410 22.58 25.62 -4.25
C ASP A 410 22.04 27.07 -4.36
N ASN A 411 20.86 27.35 -3.78
CA ASN A 411 20.13 28.62 -3.91
C ASN A 411 19.73 28.96 -5.37
N SER A 412 19.50 27.95 -6.20
CA SER A 412 19.03 28.13 -7.58
C SER A 412 17.55 28.53 -7.69
N GLY A 413 16.80 28.46 -6.59
CA GLY A 413 15.38 28.79 -6.51
C GLY A 413 14.44 27.64 -6.91
N THR A 414 14.99 26.45 -7.16
CA THR A 414 14.26 25.23 -7.48
C THR A 414 13.32 24.79 -6.34
N LYS A 415 12.36 23.93 -6.67
CA LYS A 415 11.34 23.41 -5.75
C LYS A 415 11.29 21.90 -5.84
N TYR A 416 10.61 21.26 -4.89
CA TYR A 416 10.55 19.81 -4.84
C TYR A 416 10.04 19.18 -6.14
N GLN A 417 9.13 19.85 -6.86
CA GLN A 417 8.58 19.39 -8.13
C GLN A 417 9.64 19.25 -9.24
N ASP A 418 10.76 19.97 -9.17
CA ASP A 418 11.86 19.79 -10.14
C ASP A 418 12.47 18.38 -10.03
N TYR A 419 12.42 17.78 -8.83
CA TYR A 419 12.94 16.45 -8.51
C TYR A 419 11.85 15.38 -8.36
N PHE A 420 10.60 15.77 -8.46
CA PHE A 420 9.43 14.93 -8.23
C PHE A 420 8.56 14.96 -9.48
N GLN A 421 9.11 14.46 -10.59
CA GLN A 421 8.50 14.51 -11.90
C GLN A 421 7.67 13.26 -12.16
N GLY A 422 6.57 13.42 -12.86
CA GLY A 422 5.73 12.34 -13.33
C GLY A 422 4.35 12.34 -12.70
N SER A 423 3.34 11.96 -13.46
CA SER A 423 1.94 12.08 -13.05
C SER A 423 1.57 11.10 -11.92
N ILE A 424 0.67 11.52 -11.02
CA ILE A 424 0.15 10.70 -9.93
C ILE A 424 -1.37 10.62 -10.03
N THR A 425 -1.90 9.41 -9.93
CA THR A 425 -3.35 9.19 -9.91
C THR A 425 -3.73 8.47 -8.62
N PRO A 426 -4.33 9.18 -7.63
CA PRO A 426 -4.71 8.57 -6.36
C PRO A 426 -5.96 7.69 -6.48
N ASP A 427 -6.23 6.88 -5.44
CA ASP A 427 -7.51 6.21 -5.32
C ASP A 427 -8.65 7.22 -5.09
N PHE A 428 -9.88 6.77 -5.32
CA PHE A 428 -11.06 7.62 -5.21
C PHE A 428 -11.15 8.33 -3.85
N ARG A 429 -11.20 9.68 -3.90
CA ARG A 429 -11.26 10.59 -2.74
C ARG A 429 -10.04 10.53 -1.80
N GLN A 430 -8.91 10.01 -2.27
CA GLN A 430 -7.65 10.13 -1.56
C GLN A 430 -6.88 11.36 -2.05
N SER A 431 -6.00 11.86 -1.19
CA SER A 431 -5.07 12.94 -1.56
C SER A 431 -3.84 12.31 -2.21
N PRO A 432 -3.41 12.80 -3.39
CA PRO A 432 -2.29 12.23 -4.14
C PRO A 432 -0.97 12.36 -3.38
N LEU A 433 -0.72 13.50 -2.75
CA LEU A 433 0.52 13.78 -2.04
C LEU A 433 0.24 14.28 -0.62
N THR A 434 0.78 13.59 0.38
CA THR A 434 0.68 13.95 1.79
C THR A 434 2.05 14.17 2.40
N PHE A 435 2.35 15.43 2.76
CA PHE A 435 3.52 15.80 3.55
C PHE A 435 3.24 15.73 5.05
N ASN A 436 4.29 15.62 5.87
CA ASN A 436 4.17 15.41 7.31
C ASN A 436 3.26 14.20 7.63
N ALA A 437 3.31 13.16 6.78
CA ALA A 437 2.59 11.93 7.01
C ALA A 437 3.02 11.36 8.37
N SER A 438 2.04 10.91 9.17
CA SER A 438 2.34 10.43 10.51
C SER A 438 3.26 9.22 10.46
N GLN A 439 4.35 9.24 11.25
CA GLN A 439 5.22 8.09 11.48
C GLN A 439 4.56 7.00 12.35
N ASN A 440 3.22 6.90 12.35
CA ASN A 440 2.49 5.98 13.22
C ASN A 440 3.17 4.61 13.21
N SER A 441 3.37 4.05 14.41
CA SER A 441 4.03 2.76 14.64
C SER A 441 3.50 1.61 13.78
N SER A 442 2.27 1.75 13.27
CA SER A 442 1.58 0.79 12.43
C SER A 442 2.34 0.44 11.13
N TYR A 443 3.11 1.37 10.55
CA TYR A 443 3.87 1.15 9.32
C TYR A 443 5.33 1.60 9.44
N ASN A 444 5.93 1.36 10.60
CA ASN A 444 7.32 1.71 10.89
C ASN A 444 8.15 0.47 11.25
N PHE A 445 8.37 -0.42 10.27
CA PHE A 445 9.08 -1.68 10.49
C PHE A 445 10.59 -1.50 10.53
N LYS A 446 11.25 -1.98 11.59
CA LYS A 446 12.72 -2.06 11.71
C LYS A 446 13.17 -3.51 11.68
N ALA A 447 14.46 -3.76 11.50
CA ALA A 447 14.99 -5.14 11.45
C ALA A 447 14.59 -6.00 12.66
N SER A 448 14.47 -5.41 13.86
CA SER A 448 14.02 -6.12 15.06
C SER A 448 12.55 -6.55 15.05
N ASP A 449 11.73 -6.06 14.12
CA ASP A 449 10.35 -6.51 13.96
C ASP A 449 10.26 -7.83 13.19
N PHE A 450 11.36 -8.39 12.68
CA PHE A 450 11.38 -9.61 11.88
C PHE A 450 11.89 -10.81 12.66
N ASP A 451 11.06 -11.85 12.80
CA ASP A 451 11.40 -13.16 13.34
C ASP A 451 11.46 -14.20 12.22
N VAL A 452 12.69 -14.56 11.83
CA VAL A 452 12.97 -15.50 10.73
C VAL A 452 13.16 -16.94 11.22
N THR A 453 12.91 -17.23 12.49
CA THR A 453 13.21 -18.53 13.12
C THR A 453 12.50 -19.70 12.43
N THR A 454 11.25 -19.49 11.99
CA THR A 454 10.46 -20.52 11.29
C THR A 454 11.10 -20.91 9.96
N PHE A 455 11.56 -19.93 9.18
CA PHE A 455 12.28 -20.16 7.92
C PHE A 455 13.64 -20.78 8.15
N ARG A 456 14.39 -20.32 9.16
CA ARG A 456 15.66 -20.93 9.59
C ARG A 456 15.49 -22.42 9.87
N ASN A 457 14.44 -22.80 10.60
CA ASN A 457 14.16 -24.19 10.94
C ASN A 457 13.73 -25.04 9.73
N LYS A 458 13.13 -24.42 8.70
CA LYS A 458 12.80 -25.09 7.43
C LYS A 458 14.03 -25.38 6.57
N ALA A 459 15.06 -24.53 6.64
CA ALA A 459 16.33 -24.77 5.95
C ALA A 459 17.12 -25.89 6.65
N THR A 460 16.85 -27.15 6.35
CA THR A 460 17.49 -28.31 6.99
C THR A 460 18.72 -28.84 6.27
N GLY A 461 18.94 -28.38 5.04
CA GLY A 461 20.01 -28.81 4.16
C GLY A 461 21.34 -28.11 4.45
N ASP A 462 22.41 -28.89 4.57
CA ASP A 462 23.77 -28.38 4.73
C ASP A 462 24.42 -28.09 3.37
N LEU A 463 24.93 -26.87 3.18
CA LEU A 463 25.53 -26.42 1.92
C LEU A 463 26.73 -27.28 1.51
N GLN A 464 27.63 -27.57 2.45
CA GLN A 464 28.88 -28.29 2.17
C GLN A 464 28.60 -29.75 1.81
N PHE A 465 27.70 -30.41 2.54
CA PHE A 465 27.28 -31.78 2.27
C PHE A 465 26.60 -31.90 0.90
N GLN A 466 25.68 -31.00 0.57
CA GLN A 466 25.00 -30.99 -0.73
C GLN A 466 25.98 -30.71 -1.88
N MET A 467 26.93 -29.79 -1.69
CA MET A 467 27.98 -29.51 -2.66
C MET A 467 28.86 -30.73 -2.90
N LEU A 468 29.38 -31.36 -1.84
CA LEU A 468 30.29 -32.51 -1.97
C LEU A 468 29.62 -33.69 -2.67
N ALA A 469 28.35 -33.95 -2.35
CA ALA A 469 27.56 -34.99 -3.00
C ALA A 469 27.46 -34.75 -4.51
N GLN A 470 27.20 -33.51 -4.93
CA GLN A 470 27.04 -33.16 -6.35
C GLN A 470 28.38 -33.07 -7.09
N ALA A 471 29.41 -32.46 -6.50
CA ALA A 471 30.73 -32.36 -7.10
C ALA A 471 31.35 -33.74 -7.39
N SER A 472 31.03 -34.75 -6.55
CA SER A 472 31.47 -36.14 -6.79
C SER A 472 30.97 -36.75 -8.10
N SER A 473 29.87 -36.21 -8.66
CA SER A 473 29.33 -36.62 -9.97
C SER A 473 30.11 -36.08 -11.17
N ASN A 474 31.07 -35.18 -10.94
CA ASN A 474 31.89 -34.53 -11.97
C ASN A 474 33.40 -34.79 -11.81
N PRO A 475 33.87 -36.07 -11.85
CA PRO A 475 35.28 -36.39 -11.66
C PRO A 475 36.21 -35.87 -12.78
N SER A 476 35.64 -35.42 -13.90
CA SER A 476 36.36 -34.90 -15.07
C SER A 476 36.45 -33.38 -15.12
N ASN A 477 35.92 -32.66 -14.12
CA ASN A 477 35.85 -31.18 -14.10
C ASN A 477 35.20 -30.60 -15.37
N ASP A 478 34.10 -31.21 -15.83
CA ASP A 478 33.30 -30.69 -16.94
C ASP A 478 32.61 -29.38 -16.50
N PRO A 479 32.80 -28.25 -17.21
CA PRO A 479 32.25 -26.95 -16.82
C PRO A 479 30.71 -26.86 -16.92
N ASN A 480 30.04 -27.84 -17.55
CA ASN A 480 28.59 -27.94 -17.68
C ASN A 480 27.95 -28.87 -16.64
N LYS A 481 28.74 -29.43 -15.73
CA LYS A 481 28.28 -30.29 -14.63
C LYS A 481 28.49 -29.58 -13.28
N PRO A 482 27.92 -30.10 -12.18
CA PRO A 482 28.17 -29.58 -10.85
C PRO A 482 29.67 -29.40 -10.60
N LEU A 483 30.10 -28.19 -10.25
CA LEU A 483 31.49 -27.84 -9.99
C LEU A 483 31.58 -26.92 -8.78
N TYR A 484 32.55 -27.20 -7.91
CA TYR A 484 32.92 -26.33 -6.80
C TYR A 484 34.38 -25.92 -6.96
N ASN A 485 34.65 -24.62 -6.89
CA ASN A 485 36.00 -24.07 -6.87
C ASN A 485 36.20 -23.29 -5.56
N SER A 486 37.12 -23.76 -4.71
CA SER A 486 37.49 -23.05 -3.48
C SER A 486 38.29 -21.79 -3.74
N ASP A 487 39.07 -21.76 -4.81
CA ASP A 487 40.05 -20.72 -5.14
C ASP A 487 39.44 -19.83 -6.24
N GLY A 488 38.26 -19.27 -5.97
CA GLY A 488 37.54 -18.48 -6.96
C GLY A 488 38.13 -17.08 -7.18
N ALA A 489 37.51 -16.34 -8.09
CA ALA A 489 38.02 -15.05 -8.51
C ALA A 489 37.92 -14.00 -7.39
N VAL A 490 38.86 -13.06 -7.40
CA VAL A 490 38.75 -11.81 -6.64
C VAL A 490 37.73 -10.95 -7.36
N GLU A 491 36.68 -10.57 -6.64
CA GLU A 491 35.55 -9.80 -7.18
C GLU A 491 35.35 -8.52 -6.36
N GLU A 492 35.11 -7.43 -7.06
CA GLU A 492 34.78 -6.13 -6.50
C GLU A 492 33.38 -6.08 -5.85
N VAL A 493 33.23 -5.23 -4.84
CA VAL A 493 31.95 -4.94 -4.17
C VAL A 493 31.69 -3.44 -4.17
N PRO A 494 30.60 -2.95 -4.81
CA PRO A 494 29.63 -3.70 -5.62
C PRO A 494 30.26 -4.29 -6.89
N TYR A 495 29.64 -5.33 -7.45
CA TYR A 495 30.12 -5.98 -8.67
C TYR A 495 30.12 -5.00 -9.85
N GLY A 496 31.20 -4.96 -10.63
CA GLY A 496 31.35 -4.04 -11.76
C GLY A 496 31.63 -2.57 -11.39
N ALA A 497 31.75 -2.22 -10.11
CA ALA A 497 31.96 -0.84 -9.69
C ALA A 497 33.34 -0.31 -10.10
N ALA A 498 33.41 0.91 -10.64
CA ALA A 498 34.66 1.57 -11.00
C ALA A 498 35.52 1.91 -9.75
N HIS A 499 34.88 2.16 -8.62
CA HIS A 499 35.49 2.50 -7.34
C HIS A 499 34.93 1.63 -6.22
N PRO A 500 35.31 0.35 -6.16
CA PRO A 500 34.71 -0.58 -5.20
C PRO A 500 35.13 -0.29 -3.76
N TYR A 501 34.22 -0.58 -2.84
CA TYR A 501 34.44 -0.41 -1.42
C TYR A 501 35.45 -1.45 -0.89
N ASP A 502 35.35 -2.69 -1.40
CA ASP A 502 36.05 -3.88 -0.95
C ASP A 502 36.17 -4.92 -2.08
N TYR A 503 37.02 -5.94 -1.88
CA TYR A 503 37.18 -7.09 -2.77
C TYR A 503 37.01 -8.40 -2.00
N TYR A 504 36.37 -9.39 -2.61
CA TYR A 504 36.15 -10.72 -2.03
C TYR A 504 36.76 -11.80 -2.92
N GLU A 505 37.53 -12.70 -2.32
CA GLU A 505 37.88 -13.97 -2.95
C GLU A 505 36.75 -14.96 -2.68
N ARG A 506 35.96 -15.26 -3.72
CA ARG A 506 34.69 -15.96 -3.58
C ARG A 506 34.81 -17.44 -3.95
N PRO A 507 34.46 -18.40 -3.08
CA PRO A 507 34.21 -19.77 -3.52
C PRO A 507 33.10 -19.79 -4.58
N VAL A 508 33.28 -20.58 -5.64
CA VAL A 508 32.34 -20.65 -6.76
C VAL A 508 31.61 -21.99 -6.76
N TYR A 509 30.28 -21.94 -6.73
CA TYR A 509 29.38 -23.09 -6.87
C TYR A 509 28.69 -22.99 -8.22
N LYS A 510 28.86 -23.98 -9.10
CA LYS A 510 28.34 -23.94 -10.47
C LYS A 510 27.49 -25.15 -10.81
N ASN A 511 26.37 -24.94 -11.49
CA ASN A 511 25.46 -25.99 -11.98
C ASN A 511 24.96 -26.94 -10.87
N MET A 512 24.73 -26.42 -9.66
CA MET A 512 24.30 -27.21 -8.50
C MET A 512 22.85 -26.94 -8.14
N THR A 513 22.17 -27.93 -7.57
CA THR A 513 20.84 -27.79 -6.99
C THR A 513 20.92 -27.89 -5.48
N PHE A 514 20.35 -26.94 -4.77
CA PHE A 514 20.30 -26.90 -3.32
C PHE A 514 18.85 -26.94 -2.83
N THR A 515 18.55 -27.80 -1.86
CA THR A 515 17.20 -27.91 -1.28
C THR A 515 17.25 -27.52 0.19
N ASN A 516 16.36 -26.60 0.58
CA ASN A 516 16.19 -26.09 1.94
C ASN A 516 17.56 -25.77 2.59
N THR A 517 18.44 -25.07 1.86
CA THR A 517 19.85 -24.97 2.21
C THR A 517 20.14 -23.84 3.20
N ARG A 518 21.07 -24.08 4.13
CA ARG A 518 21.70 -23.03 4.94
C ARG A 518 23.05 -22.67 4.35
N ILE A 519 23.24 -21.39 4.07
CA ILE A 519 24.52 -20.80 3.69
C ILE A 519 25.17 -20.26 4.97
N PRO A 520 26.24 -20.90 5.49
CA PRO A 520 26.87 -20.48 6.73
C PRO A 520 27.49 -19.08 6.62
N LYS A 521 27.59 -18.37 7.75
CA LYS A 521 28.34 -17.10 7.83
C LYS A 521 29.79 -17.29 7.37
N GLY A 522 30.33 -16.32 6.65
CA GLY A 522 31.68 -16.37 6.11
C GLY A 522 31.82 -17.07 4.76
N THR A 523 30.72 -17.56 4.18
CA THR A 523 30.75 -18.27 2.89
C THR A 523 31.13 -17.34 1.75
N ASN A 524 30.55 -16.14 1.70
CA ASN A 524 30.85 -15.07 0.73
C ASN A 524 30.95 -15.54 -0.74
N ALA A 525 30.13 -16.52 -1.12
CA ALA A 525 30.28 -17.25 -2.36
C ALA A 525 29.64 -16.57 -3.58
N LEU A 526 30.10 -17.02 -4.75
CA LEU A 526 29.45 -16.84 -6.03
C LEU A 526 28.73 -18.15 -6.42
N PHE A 527 27.44 -18.06 -6.71
CA PHE A 527 26.64 -19.15 -7.26
C PHE A 527 26.34 -18.87 -8.73
N VAL A 528 26.68 -19.80 -9.62
CA VAL A 528 26.50 -19.65 -11.08
C VAL A 528 25.63 -20.77 -11.62
N ASN A 529 24.52 -20.43 -12.26
CA ASN A 529 23.58 -21.40 -12.83
C ASN A 529 23.15 -22.47 -11.81
N CYS A 530 22.91 -22.06 -10.57
CA CYS A 530 22.44 -22.94 -9.50
C CYS A 530 20.92 -22.83 -9.32
N THR A 531 20.29 -23.93 -8.92
CA THR A 531 18.86 -23.99 -8.58
C THR A 531 18.68 -24.11 -7.06
N PHE A 532 17.82 -23.28 -6.48
CA PHE A 532 17.51 -23.30 -5.05
C PHE A 532 16.04 -23.65 -4.84
N ILE A 533 15.76 -24.74 -4.14
CA ILE A 533 14.40 -25.28 -3.91
C ILE A 533 14.03 -25.11 -2.44
N GLY A 534 12.88 -24.49 -2.17
CA GLY A 534 12.41 -24.23 -0.81
C GLY A 534 13.11 -23.03 -0.16
N VAL A 535 13.54 -23.15 1.10
CA VAL A 535 14.18 -22.04 1.81
C VAL A 535 15.70 -22.01 1.56
N THR A 536 16.21 -20.90 1.05
CA THR A 536 17.65 -20.58 1.09
C THR A 536 17.91 -19.64 2.25
N PHE A 537 18.44 -20.16 3.35
CA PHE A 537 18.70 -19.38 4.55
C PHE A 537 20.16 -18.91 4.60
N VAL A 538 20.38 -17.60 4.60
CA VAL A 538 21.71 -16.98 4.68
C VAL A 538 22.01 -16.55 6.11
N GLU A 539 23.06 -17.13 6.69
CA GLU A 539 23.44 -16.82 8.06
C GLU A 539 24.36 -15.60 8.14
N SER A 540 24.20 -14.79 9.19
CA SER A 540 25.15 -13.73 9.55
C SER A 540 25.14 -13.49 11.05
N ALA A 541 26.16 -12.80 11.54
CA ALA A 541 26.17 -12.31 12.90
C ALA A 541 25.06 -11.27 13.10
N VAL A 542 24.23 -11.49 14.13
CA VAL A 542 23.17 -10.56 14.51
C VAL A 542 23.73 -9.39 15.31
N ASP A 543 24.76 -9.62 16.14
CA ASP A 543 25.41 -8.60 16.96
C ASP A 543 26.55 -7.89 16.19
N ASN A 544 26.18 -7.20 15.11
CA ASN A 544 27.12 -6.49 14.22
C ASN A 544 27.24 -4.99 14.53
N ILE A 545 27.12 -4.61 15.80
CA ILE A 545 27.05 -3.21 16.26
C ILE A 545 28.41 -2.52 16.41
N ASP A 546 29.51 -3.24 16.23
CA ASP A 546 30.86 -2.67 16.32
C ASP A 546 31.06 -1.63 15.19
N PRO A 547 31.50 -0.40 15.49
CA PRO A 547 31.71 0.64 14.49
C PRO A 547 32.69 0.25 13.36
N ASN A 548 33.59 -0.69 13.63
CA ASN A 548 34.55 -1.20 12.64
C ASN A 548 34.00 -2.35 11.80
N TYR A 549 32.76 -2.80 12.01
CA TYR A 549 32.22 -3.98 11.35
C TYR A 549 32.22 -3.87 9.82
N ASN A 550 31.97 -2.69 9.24
CA ASN A 550 32.08 -2.52 7.79
C ASN A 550 33.53 -2.53 7.27
N TYR A 551 34.49 -2.09 8.10
CA TYR A 551 35.86 -1.79 7.67
C TYR A 551 36.86 -2.91 7.92
N ALA A 552 36.69 -3.65 9.03
CA ALA A 552 37.61 -4.70 9.43
C ALA A 552 37.67 -5.79 8.35
N GLY A 553 38.89 -6.09 7.89
CA GLY A 553 39.14 -7.07 6.83
C GLY A 553 38.86 -6.57 5.40
N MET A 554 38.57 -5.28 5.17
CA MET A 554 38.49 -4.75 3.80
C MET A 554 39.82 -4.90 3.05
N GLN A 555 39.74 -5.26 1.78
CA GLN A 555 40.87 -5.52 0.89
C GLN A 555 40.81 -4.66 -0.36
N GLU A 556 41.98 -4.42 -0.94
CA GLU A 556 42.17 -3.89 -2.29
C GLU A 556 42.25 -5.03 -3.32
N SER A 557 42.29 -4.71 -4.62
CA SER A 557 42.35 -5.71 -5.70
C SER A 557 43.57 -6.63 -5.64
N ASN A 558 44.67 -6.16 -5.04
CA ASN A 558 45.88 -6.92 -4.81
C ASN A 558 45.85 -7.74 -3.50
N LYS A 559 44.70 -7.79 -2.81
CA LYS A 559 44.44 -8.45 -1.52
C LYS A 559 45.07 -7.78 -0.30
N ASP A 560 45.73 -6.63 -0.44
CA ASP A 560 46.24 -5.87 0.70
C ASP A 560 45.08 -5.32 1.53
N TYR A 561 45.24 -5.30 2.85
CA TYR A 561 44.22 -4.75 3.73
C TYR A 561 44.17 -3.22 3.62
N LYS A 562 42.97 -2.69 3.38
CA LYS A 562 42.70 -1.25 3.32
C LYS A 562 42.75 -0.60 4.71
N HIS A 563 42.35 -1.35 5.72
CA HIS A 563 42.23 -0.91 7.11
C HIS A 563 42.89 -1.91 8.08
N PRO A 564 44.22 -2.12 8.00
CA PRO A 564 44.92 -3.13 8.80
C PRO A 564 44.93 -2.83 10.31
N ASP A 565 44.59 -1.61 10.72
CA ASP A 565 44.50 -1.16 12.10
C ASP A 565 43.14 -1.43 12.76
N LYS A 566 42.14 -1.88 11.98
CA LYS A 566 40.78 -2.09 12.46
C LYS A 566 40.55 -3.55 12.83
N SER A 567 40.21 -3.81 14.10
CA SER A 567 39.63 -5.07 14.55
C SER A 567 38.15 -4.90 14.87
N VAL A 568 37.44 -6.02 14.93
CA VAL A 568 35.99 -6.06 15.15
C VAL A 568 35.67 -7.08 16.23
N THR A 569 34.74 -6.72 17.12
CA THR A 569 34.17 -7.63 18.11
C THR A 569 32.76 -8.04 17.68
N VAL A 570 32.48 -9.34 17.74
CA VAL A 570 31.18 -9.92 17.41
C VAL A 570 30.79 -10.89 18.53
N ASP A 571 29.57 -10.76 19.06
CA ASP A 571 29.10 -11.56 20.20
C ASP A 571 30.07 -11.51 21.41
N GLY A 572 30.71 -10.36 21.63
CA GLY A 572 31.70 -10.15 22.69
C GLY A 572 33.08 -10.78 22.46
N ASN A 573 33.34 -11.36 21.29
CA ASN A 573 34.63 -11.97 20.94
C ASN A 573 35.31 -11.20 19.81
N GLU A 574 36.61 -10.94 19.94
CA GLU A 574 37.41 -10.37 18.85
C GLU A 574 37.51 -11.36 17.69
N VAL A 575 37.15 -10.90 16.49
CA VAL A 575 37.28 -11.68 15.26
C VAL A 575 38.72 -11.57 14.75
N PRO A 576 39.33 -12.65 14.24
CA PRO A 576 40.69 -12.60 13.69
C PRO A 576 40.88 -11.46 12.69
N SER A 577 41.93 -10.68 12.89
CA SER A 577 42.18 -9.42 12.15
C SER A 577 42.52 -9.63 10.68
N ASP A 578 42.97 -10.82 10.30
CA ASP A 578 43.35 -11.21 8.93
C ASP A 578 42.14 -11.49 8.02
N LEU A 579 40.97 -11.80 8.56
CA LEU A 579 39.75 -11.94 7.75
C LEU A 579 38.68 -10.92 8.15
N GLY A 580 38.78 -10.37 9.35
CA GLY A 580 37.83 -9.40 9.90
C GLY A 580 36.40 -9.92 9.87
N SER A 581 35.45 -8.98 9.76
CA SER A 581 34.02 -9.29 9.79
C SER A 581 33.53 -10.10 8.59
N LYS A 582 34.34 -10.31 7.53
CA LYS A 582 34.00 -11.19 6.39
C LYS A 582 33.67 -12.61 6.84
N THR A 583 34.29 -13.12 7.91
CA THR A 583 34.01 -14.47 8.46
C THR A 583 32.69 -14.58 9.21
N THR A 584 32.08 -13.44 9.56
CA THR A 584 30.85 -13.37 10.35
C THR A 584 29.67 -12.79 9.58
N SER A 585 29.87 -12.42 8.32
CA SER A 585 28.89 -11.85 7.41
C SER A 585 28.78 -12.69 6.14
N ASN A 586 27.85 -12.33 5.27
CA ASN A 586 27.74 -12.93 3.95
C ASN A 586 27.48 -11.86 2.90
N ASN A 587 28.47 -11.68 2.04
CA ASN A 587 28.34 -10.96 0.78
C ASN A 587 28.22 -12.02 -0.32
N LEU A 588 27.03 -12.23 -0.89
CA LEU A 588 26.74 -13.31 -1.84
C LEU A 588 26.36 -12.74 -3.20
N ARG A 589 26.74 -13.45 -4.27
CA ARG A 589 26.25 -13.17 -5.63
C ARG A 589 25.66 -14.42 -6.25
N PHE A 590 24.51 -14.24 -6.89
CA PHE A 590 23.79 -15.26 -7.64
C PHE A 590 23.76 -14.81 -9.11
N GLU A 591 24.34 -15.63 -9.99
CA GLU A 591 24.46 -15.38 -11.43
C GLU A 591 23.74 -16.50 -12.17
N ASP A 592 22.78 -16.16 -13.03
CA ASP A 592 21.94 -17.10 -13.78
C ASP A 592 21.24 -18.16 -12.90
N CYS A 593 20.94 -17.82 -11.64
CA CYS A 593 20.35 -18.76 -10.69
C CYS A 593 18.82 -18.87 -10.83
N THR A 594 18.24 -20.01 -10.45
CA THR A 594 16.79 -20.17 -10.38
C THR A 594 16.34 -20.46 -8.95
N PHE A 595 15.44 -19.65 -8.42
CA PHE A 595 14.86 -19.81 -7.08
C PHE A 595 13.43 -20.36 -7.18
N GLU A 596 13.24 -21.60 -6.75
CA GLU A 596 11.96 -22.26 -6.54
C GLU A 596 11.59 -22.22 -5.05
N GLY A 597 11.53 -21.01 -4.50
CA GLY A 597 11.25 -20.76 -3.09
C GLY A 597 11.74 -19.38 -2.64
N ALA A 598 11.97 -19.22 -1.34
CA ALA A 598 12.33 -17.94 -0.73
C ALA A 598 13.79 -17.91 -0.29
N ILE A 599 14.44 -16.75 -0.44
CA ILE A 599 15.72 -16.45 0.21
C ILE A 599 15.46 -15.62 1.46
N VAL A 600 16.00 -16.08 2.58
CA VAL A 600 15.76 -15.50 3.90
C VAL A 600 17.11 -15.32 4.59
N THR A 601 17.32 -14.20 5.25
CA THR A 601 18.56 -13.95 5.99
C THR A 601 18.31 -13.92 7.49
N ASP A 602 19.38 -14.02 8.28
CA ASP A 602 19.35 -13.45 9.62
C ASP A 602 19.01 -11.95 9.60
N SER A 603 18.57 -11.43 10.74
CA SER A 603 18.24 -10.01 10.93
C SER A 603 19.34 -9.30 11.73
N PRO A 604 20.44 -8.83 11.09
CA PRO A 604 21.49 -8.07 11.77
C PRO A 604 20.96 -6.76 12.35
N LYS A 605 21.49 -6.37 13.52
CA LYS A 605 21.07 -5.15 14.22
C LYS A 605 21.36 -3.89 13.42
N GLU A 606 22.52 -3.84 12.77
CA GLU A 606 22.96 -2.71 11.94
C GLU A 606 22.99 -3.10 10.45
N TYR A 607 22.74 -2.12 9.58
CA TYR A 607 22.87 -2.28 8.14
C TYR A 607 24.36 -2.17 7.72
N THR A 608 24.82 -3.06 6.84
CA THR A 608 26.24 -3.15 6.45
C THR A 608 26.40 -3.51 4.97
N HIS A 609 26.26 -2.51 4.10
CA HIS A 609 26.26 -2.68 2.63
C HIS A 609 27.47 -3.40 2.03
N THR A 610 28.65 -3.33 2.66
CA THR A 610 29.85 -4.03 2.18
C THR A 610 29.92 -5.48 2.66
N ARG A 611 29.21 -5.84 3.73
CA ARG A 611 29.35 -7.11 4.46
C ARG A 611 28.15 -8.04 4.29
N ASN A 612 26.95 -7.52 4.54
CA ASN A 612 25.69 -8.25 4.41
C ASN A 612 25.00 -7.77 3.15
N LYS A 613 25.33 -8.41 2.02
CA LYS A 613 24.88 -8.02 0.68
C LYS A 613 24.52 -9.24 -0.14
N ILE A 614 23.43 -9.15 -0.91
CA ILE A 614 23.04 -10.17 -1.86
C ILE A 614 22.80 -9.48 -3.21
N ALA A 615 23.54 -9.92 -4.22
CA ALA A 615 23.37 -9.44 -5.59
C ALA A 615 22.81 -10.55 -6.48
N PHE A 616 21.78 -10.24 -7.26
CA PHE A 616 21.20 -11.09 -8.29
C PHE A 616 21.56 -10.52 -9.66
N THR A 617 22.26 -11.31 -10.48
CA THR A 617 22.85 -10.89 -11.76
C THR A 617 22.54 -11.90 -12.87
N GLY A 618 22.70 -11.49 -14.12
CA GLY A 618 22.40 -12.30 -15.29
C GLY A 618 20.92 -12.71 -15.34
N GLN A 619 20.63 -13.93 -15.80
CA GLN A 619 19.28 -14.48 -15.94
C GLN A 619 18.71 -15.03 -14.62
N THR A 620 19.09 -14.44 -13.48
CA THR A 620 18.63 -14.91 -12.18
C THR A 620 17.13 -14.64 -12.01
N GLN A 621 16.36 -15.66 -11.62
CA GLN A 621 14.89 -15.61 -11.62
C GLN A 621 14.27 -16.34 -10.43
N PHE A 622 13.07 -15.92 -10.03
CA PHE A 622 12.24 -16.60 -9.04
C PHE A 622 11.04 -17.27 -9.74
N LYS A 623 10.96 -18.60 -9.63
CA LYS A 623 10.00 -19.48 -10.32
C LYS A 623 9.21 -20.32 -9.33
N ILE A 624 8.65 -19.67 -8.31
CA ILE A 624 7.91 -20.35 -7.24
C ILE A 624 6.68 -21.09 -7.81
N GLN A 625 5.89 -20.44 -8.65
CA GLN A 625 4.67 -21.04 -9.23
C GLN A 625 4.96 -22.14 -10.23
N ASP A 626 6.00 -21.96 -11.04
CA ASP A 626 6.41 -22.92 -12.08
C ASP A 626 7.17 -24.13 -11.52
N SER A 627 7.49 -24.13 -10.22
CA SER A 627 8.22 -25.21 -9.57
C SER A 627 7.45 -26.54 -9.69
N ALA A 628 8.14 -27.57 -10.17
CA ALA A 628 7.68 -28.96 -10.12
C ALA A 628 8.09 -29.67 -8.81
N HIS A 629 8.90 -29.01 -7.97
CA HIS A 629 9.46 -29.58 -6.75
C HIS A 629 8.67 -29.19 -5.48
N LEU A 630 7.90 -28.11 -5.54
CA LEU A 630 7.08 -27.62 -4.43
C LEU A 630 5.64 -28.13 -4.49
N SER A 631 5.08 -28.44 -3.32
CA SER A 631 3.63 -28.62 -3.16
C SER A 631 2.86 -27.30 -3.26
N ASP A 632 1.54 -27.35 -3.50
CA ASP A 632 0.70 -26.15 -3.58
C ASP A 632 0.76 -25.31 -2.29
N ASP A 633 0.81 -25.96 -1.12
CA ASP A 633 0.94 -25.29 0.17
C ASP A 633 2.29 -24.57 0.32
N GLU A 634 3.37 -25.18 -0.18
CA GLU A 634 4.70 -24.56 -0.18
C GLU A 634 4.78 -23.38 -1.15
N LYS A 635 4.17 -23.51 -2.33
CA LYS A 635 4.04 -22.42 -3.30
C LYS A 635 3.33 -21.23 -2.67
N GLN A 636 2.17 -21.46 -2.04
CA GLN A 636 1.42 -20.42 -1.32
C GLN A 636 2.18 -19.83 -0.13
N LEU A 637 3.09 -20.58 0.51
CA LEU A 637 3.93 -20.06 1.58
C LEU A 637 5.00 -19.11 1.02
N TYR A 638 5.74 -19.53 -0.02
CA TYR A 638 6.87 -18.76 -0.55
C TYR A 638 6.43 -17.58 -1.42
N GLU A 639 5.24 -17.61 -2.02
CA GLU A 639 4.65 -16.45 -2.70
C GLU A 639 4.43 -15.25 -1.78
N ARG A 640 4.35 -15.47 -0.47
CA ARG A 640 4.17 -14.38 0.50
C ARG A 640 5.41 -13.49 0.59
N SER A 641 6.59 -14.02 0.27
CA SER A 641 7.85 -13.27 0.21
C SER A 641 8.92 -14.08 -0.51
N ALA A 642 9.32 -13.60 -1.69
CA ALA A 642 10.48 -14.13 -2.39
C ALA A 642 11.80 -13.82 -1.65
N ILE A 643 11.88 -12.66 -1.00
CA ILE A 643 13.08 -12.16 -0.29
C ILE A 643 12.68 -11.59 1.07
N LEU A 644 13.21 -12.19 2.14
CA LEU A 644 13.06 -11.71 3.53
C LEU A 644 14.44 -11.45 4.13
N ALA A 645 14.99 -10.26 3.87
CA ALA A 645 16.38 -9.92 4.16
C ALA A 645 16.55 -8.60 4.94
N PRO A 646 15.99 -8.49 6.17
CA PRO A 646 16.07 -7.26 6.96
C PRO A 646 17.53 -6.83 7.18
N ASN A 647 17.81 -5.53 7.00
CA ASN A 647 19.14 -4.92 7.11
C ASN A 647 20.25 -5.50 6.20
N TYR A 648 19.89 -6.24 5.15
CA TYR A 648 20.80 -6.58 4.06
C TYR A 648 20.73 -5.56 2.92
N SER A 649 21.84 -5.36 2.22
CA SER A 649 21.82 -4.68 0.93
C SER A 649 21.39 -5.67 -0.14
N ILE A 650 20.34 -5.36 -0.89
CA ILE A 650 19.86 -6.20 -1.98
C ILE A 650 20.04 -5.46 -3.30
N GLU A 651 20.75 -6.07 -4.23
CA GLU A 651 20.87 -5.58 -5.60
C GLU A 651 20.26 -6.60 -6.55
N MET A 652 19.50 -6.13 -7.54
CA MET A 652 18.93 -7.02 -8.52
C MET A 652 18.74 -6.39 -9.90
N GLY A 653 18.72 -7.31 -10.86
CA GLY A 653 18.52 -7.03 -12.27
C GLY A 653 19.86 -6.89 -13.00
N THR A 654 19.85 -6.20 -14.13
CA THR A 654 20.99 -6.22 -15.05
C THR A 654 21.68 -4.86 -15.11
N PHE A 655 22.99 -4.89 -14.86
CA PHE A 655 23.89 -3.74 -14.86
C PHE A 655 24.73 -3.66 -16.15
N VAL A 656 24.53 -4.62 -17.07
CA VAL A 656 25.33 -4.78 -18.29
C VAL A 656 24.45 -4.74 -19.54
N ALA A 657 23.26 -5.35 -19.48
CA ALA A 657 22.32 -5.47 -20.60
C ALA A 657 20.88 -5.14 -20.20
N PRO A 658 20.58 -3.91 -19.74
CA PRO A 658 19.24 -3.43 -19.32
C PRO A 658 18.10 -3.74 -20.29
N SER A 659 18.40 -3.92 -21.58
CA SER A 659 17.43 -4.24 -22.62
C SER A 659 17.21 -5.73 -22.89
N ASP A 660 17.98 -6.64 -22.28
CA ASP A 660 17.81 -8.08 -22.53
C ASP A 660 16.57 -8.62 -21.79
N SER A 661 15.52 -8.94 -22.55
CA SER A 661 14.29 -9.53 -22.01
C SER A 661 14.50 -10.89 -21.34
N ASN A 662 15.63 -11.57 -21.61
CA ASN A 662 15.98 -12.83 -20.94
C ASN A 662 16.48 -12.62 -19.50
N GLU A 663 16.80 -11.39 -19.10
CA GLU A 663 17.27 -11.02 -17.75
C GLU A 663 16.15 -10.38 -16.91
N THR A 664 14.91 -10.86 -17.06
CA THR A 664 13.75 -10.36 -16.30
C THR A 664 13.66 -11.03 -14.92
N VAL A 665 13.72 -10.23 -13.86
CA VAL A 665 13.50 -10.69 -12.48
C VAL A 665 12.02 -10.50 -12.10
N ASN A 666 11.30 -11.60 -11.88
CA ASN A 666 9.93 -11.56 -11.37
C ASN A 666 9.91 -11.86 -9.87
N LEU A 667 9.38 -10.95 -9.06
CA LEU A 667 9.27 -11.09 -7.61
C LEU A 667 7.81 -11.06 -7.16
N THR A 668 7.50 -11.84 -6.12
CA THR A 668 6.16 -11.89 -5.52
C THR A 668 6.20 -11.72 -4.00
N GLY A 669 5.11 -11.15 -3.48
CA GLY A 669 4.89 -10.97 -2.05
C GLY A 669 5.61 -9.76 -1.45
N THR A 670 5.90 -9.82 -0.16
CA THR A 670 6.60 -8.76 0.56
C THR A 670 8.11 -8.94 0.42
N ILE A 671 8.76 -8.06 -0.32
CA ILE A 671 10.21 -8.00 -0.51
C ILE A 671 10.80 -7.13 0.58
N VAL A 672 11.59 -7.73 1.47
CA VAL A 672 12.18 -7.05 2.63
C VAL A 672 13.68 -6.93 2.46
N ALA A 673 14.20 -5.72 2.59
CA ALA A 673 15.62 -5.42 2.52
C ALA A 673 16.02 -4.37 3.56
N GLY A 674 17.31 -4.22 3.84
CA GLY A 674 17.85 -3.01 4.49
C GLY A 674 17.73 -1.81 3.55
N LEU A 675 18.39 -1.92 2.40
CA LEU A 675 18.24 -1.07 1.22
C LEU A 675 18.13 -1.99 0.00
N ILE A 676 17.47 -1.52 -1.05
CA ILE A 676 17.25 -2.29 -2.26
C ILE A 676 17.43 -1.44 -3.50
N ASP A 677 18.20 -1.97 -4.45
CA ASP A 677 18.45 -1.37 -5.74
C ASP A 677 18.02 -2.33 -6.85
N MET A 678 17.08 -1.88 -7.67
CA MET A 678 16.47 -2.64 -8.76
C MET A 678 16.76 -1.92 -10.07
N ARG A 679 17.43 -2.60 -11.00
CA ARG A 679 17.84 -2.01 -12.29
C ARG A 679 17.56 -2.95 -13.47
N GLY A 680 17.37 -2.41 -14.67
CA GLY A 680 17.08 -3.22 -15.84
C GLY A 680 15.64 -3.74 -15.83
N GLN A 681 15.43 -5.05 -16.00
CA GLN A 681 14.09 -5.64 -16.11
C GLN A 681 13.63 -6.30 -14.81
N VAL A 682 12.70 -5.64 -14.09
CA VAL A 682 12.20 -6.14 -12.81
C VAL A 682 10.69 -5.98 -12.71
N LYS A 683 9.97 -7.05 -12.39
CA LYS A 683 8.52 -7.00 -12.16
C LYS A 683 8.24 -7.48 -10.73
N VAL A 684 7.64 -6.63 -9.92
CA VAL A 684 7.30 -6.92 -8.52
C VAL A 684 5.79 -6.94 -8.37
N ARG A 685 5.24 -8.08 -7.94
CA ARG A 685 3.83 -8.22 -7.55
C ARG A 685 3.73 -8.38 -6.03
N GLY A 686 3.53 -7.28 -5.33
CA GLY A 686 3.46 -7.24 -3.87
C GLY A 686 3.98 -5.91 -3.31
N SER A 687 4.75 -5.98 -2.23
CA SER A 687 5.22 -4.79 -1.50
C SER A 687 6.73 -4.81 -1.34
N ILE A 688 7.39 -3.67 -1.51
CA ILE A 688 8.79 -3.46 -1.17
C ILE A 688 8.84 -2.76 0.20
N LEU A 689 9.60 -3.32 1.13
CA LEU A 689 9.77 -2.81 2.49
C LEU A 689 11.24 -2.69 2.83
N THR A 690 11.68 -1.49 3.19
CA THR A 690 13.07 -1.27 3.63
C THR A 690 13.16 -1.03 5.14
N THR A 691 14.19 -1.59 5.77
CA THR A 691 14.32 -1.59 7.23
C THR A 691 15.41 -0.65 7.74
N PHE A 692 16.30 -0.17 6.87
CA PHE A 692 17.39 0.72 7.26
C PHE A 692 16.95 2.20 7.18
N GLU A 693 17.17 2.93 8.27
CA GLU A 693 16.94 4.36 8.34
C GLU A 693 18.30 5.08 8.38
N PRO A 694 18.75 5.66 7.26
CA PRO A 694 20.03 6.36 7.23
C PRO A 694 19.93 7.66 8.04
N LYS A 695 20.85 7.84 9.00
CA LYS A 695 20.98 9.07 9.80
C LYS A 695 22.42 9.50 9.87
N SER A 696 22.68 10.77 9.56
CA SER A 696 24.01 11.34 9.61
C SER A 696 24.69 11.08 10.96
N ASN A 697 25.96 10.65 10.91
CA ASN A 697 26.77 10.27 12.08
C ASN A 697 26.21 9.11 12.94
N THR A 698 25.32 8.29 12.38
CA THR A 698 24.88 7.02 12.97
C THR A 698 25.35 5.89 12.07
N GLY A 699 26.07 4.92 12.62
CA GLY A 699 26.61 3.81 11.83
C GLY A 699 25.54 3.14 10.97
N PRO A 700 25.83 2.76 9.71
CA PRO A 700 27.08 2.94 8.94
C PRO A 700 27.26 4.32 8.27
N VAL A 701 26.36 5.28 8.47
CA VAL A 701 26.40 6.60 7.82
C VAL A 701 27.43 7.51 8.50
N LEU A 702 28.49 7.85 7.77
CA LEU A 702 29.54 8.73 8.27
C LEU A 702 29.36 10.17 7.76
N GLY A 703 29.32 11.14 8.67
CA GLY A 703 29.11 12.54 8.29
C GLY A 703 27.73 12.76 7.68
N ASN A 704 27.62 13.79 6.84
CA ASN A 704 26.38 14.22 6.19
C ASN A 704 26.12 13.45 4.88
N THR A 705 26.22 12.13 4.92
CA THR A 705 26.14 11.24 3.73
C THR A 705 24.89 10.37 3.72
N SER A 706 23.92 10.62 4.61
CA SER A 706 22.68 9.84 4.63
C SER A 706 21.92 9.78 3.29
N PRO A 707 21.96 10.80 2.41
CA PRO A 707 21.31 10.71 1.10
C PRO A 707 21.94 9.69 0.14
N GLN A 708 23.17 9.23 0.41
CA GLN A 708 23.86 8.20 -0.39
C GLN A 708 23.32 6.79 -0.11
N PHE A 709 22.51 6.62 0.93
CA PHE A 709 21.89 5.37 1.32
C PHE A 709 20.43 5.38 0.87
N ASN A 710 20.20 5.08 -0.39
CA ASN A 710 18.91 5.21 -1.05
C ASN A 710 18.29 3.84 -1.37
N THR A 711 17.03 3.86 -1.76
CA THR A 711 16.34 2.73 -2.37
C THR A 711 16.03 3.12 -3.80
N THR A 712 16.81 2.58 -4.73
CA THR A 712 16.77 3.00 -6.13
C THR A 712 16.05 1.99 -6.99
N ILE A 713 14.98 2.44 -7.63
CA ILE A 713 14.22 1.68 -8.61
C ILE A 713 14.44 2.36 -9.96
N GLY A 714 15.27 1.76 -10.81
CA GLY A 714 15.69 2.29 -12.09
C GLY A 714 17.11 2.85 -12.09
N TYR A 715 17.41 3.74 -13.03
CA TYR A 715 18.72 4.35 -13.20
C TYR A 715 18.69 5.85 -12.92
N PHE A 716 19.75 6.32 -12.26
CA PHE A 716 20.05 7.72 -11.98
C PHE A 716 21.53 7.98 -12.29
N SER A 717 21.88 9.24 -12.52
CA SER A 717 23.29 9.61 -12.66
C SER A 717 23.93 9.80 -11.29
N SER A 718 25.26 9.73 -11.22
CA SER A 718 25.98 10.10 -10.00
C SER A 718 25.75 11.56 -9.59
N ASP A 719 25.52 12.45 -10.56
CA ASP A 719 25.14 13.85 -10.32
C ASP A 719 23.76 13.99 -9.65
N ASP A 720 22.89 12.98 -9.72
CA ASP A 720 21.60 12.93 -9.01
C ASP A 720 21.71 12.34 -7.59
N GLY A 721 22.92 11.97 -7.17
CA GLY A 721 23.21 11.39 -5.85
C GLY A 721 23.11 9.86 -5.79
N ASP A 722 23.03 9.17 -6.94
CA ASP A 722 23.13 7.71 -7.04
C ASP A 722 24.57 7.29 -7.39
N LEU A 723 25.35 6.92 -6.37
CA LEU A 723 26.78 6.64 -6.52
C LEU A 723 27.09 5.17 -6.86
N GLU A 724 26.08 4.33 -7.07
CA GLU A 724 26.27 2.89 -7.25
C GLU A 724 26.32 2.45 -8.71
N ALA A 725 25.63 3.14 -9.63
CA ALA A 725 25.67 2.84 -11.05
C ALA A 725 25.44 4.09 -11.92
N GLU A 726 25.99 4.07 -13.13
CA GLU A 726 25.73 5.09 -14.16
C GLU A 726 24.65 4.63 -15.13
N VAL A 727 23.99 5.59 -15.79
CA VAL A 727 22.96 5.31 -16.79
C VAL A 727 23.57 4.57 -17.99
N PRO A 728 23.07 3.36 -18.36
CA PRO A 728 23.64 2.58 -19.44
C PRO A 728 23.39 3.22 -20.81
N PRO A 729 24.32 3.10 -21.78
CA PRO A 729 24.11 3.61 -23.13
C PRO A 729 23.11 2.79 -23.95
N ASN A 730 22.72 1.60 -23.47
CA ASN A 730 21.85 0.63 -24.14
C ASN A 730 20.46 0.51 -23.48
N GLY A 731 19.90 1.64 -23.03
CA GLY A 731 18.59 1.71 -22.40
C GLY A 731 18.62 1.53 -20.88
N VAL A 732 17.45 1.63 -20.24
CA VAL A 732 17.32 1.61 -18.77
C VAL A 732 16.54 0.41 -18.24
N GLY A 733 15.90 -0.36 -19.13
CA GLY A 733 15.08 -1.50 -18.78
C GLY A 733 13.62 -1.11 -18.52
N VAL A 734 12.87 -2.02 -17.92
CA VAL A 734 11.45 -1.87 -17.61
C VAL A 734 11.22 -2.38 -16.19
N ILE A 735 10.74 -1.49 -15.31
CA ILE A 735 10.39 -1.86 -13.95
C ILE A 735 8.91 -1.60 -13.69
N GLN A 736 8.21 -2.63 -13.21
CA GLN A 736 6.80 -2.55 -12.85
C GLN A 736 6.64 -3.03 -11.41
N VAL A 737 6.08 -2.19 -10.55
CA VAL A 737 5.74 -2.55 -9.16
C VAL A 737 4.23 -2.49 -9.01
N THR A 738 3.59 -3.59 -8.67
CA THR A 738 2.15 -3.68 -8.49
C THR A 738 1.83 -4.26 -7.12
N TYR A 739 1.23 -3.43 -6.27
CA TYR A 739 0.69 -3.84 -5.00
C TYR A 739 -0.42 -4.87 -5.21
N ASP A 740 -0.28 -6.02 -4.54
CA ASP A 740 -1.31 -7.05 -4.53
C ASP A 740 -1.95 -7.20 -3.14
N PRO A 741 -3.17 -6.67 -2.94
CA PRO A 741 -3.86 -6.79 -1.66
C PRO A 741 -4.31 -8.23 -1.34
N THR A 742 -4.28 -9.15 -2.30
CA THR A 742 -4.73 -10.53 -2.12
C THR A 742 -3.67 -11.42 -1.48
N ILE A 743 -2.38 -11.15 -1.71
CA ILE A 743 -1.28 -11.95 -1.19
C ILE A 743 -1.15 -11.75 0.34
N PRO A 744 -1.23 -12.81 1.17
CA PRO A 744 -0.94 -12.70 2.60
C PRO A 744 0.50 -12.25 2.86
N LEU A 745 0.74 -11.58 3.99
CA LEU A 745 2.11 -11.26 4.39
C LEU A 745 2.88 -12.53 4.74
N PRO A 746 4.23 -12.53 4.66
CA PRO A 746 5.01 -13.65 5.15
C PRO A 746 4.94 -13.70 6.68
N ASP A 747 5.12 -14.91 7.22
CA ASP A 747 5.30 -15.08 8.66
C ASP A 747 6.61 -14.41 9.10
N GLY A 748 6.66 -13.98 10.35
CA GLY A 748 7.84 -13.37 10.96
C GLY A 748 7.81 -11.85 11.01
N ILE A 749 6.99 -11.16 10.21
CA ILE A 749 6.89 -9.70 10.31
C ILE A 749 5.99 -9.35 11.50
N ASN A 750 6.51 -8.85 12.61
CA ASN A 750 5.69 -8.35 13.72
C ASN A 750 5.01 -7.03 13.31
N GLY A 751 3.74 -7.09 12.95
CA GLY A 751 2.99 -5.94 12.42
C GLY A 751 1.60 -5.83 13.02
N PRO A 752 0.99 -4.63 12.95
CA PRO A 752 -0.38 -4.43 13.40
C PRO A 752 -1.35 -5.27 12.57
N ILE A 753 -2.47 -5.64 13.17
CA ILE A 753 -3.59 -6.25 12.46
C ILE A 753 -4.63 -5.19 12.10
N GLU A 754 -5.53 -5.53 11.18
CA GLU A 754 -6.63 -4.67 10.77
C GLU A 754 -7.95 -5.43 10.83
N LEU A 755 -9.03 -4.68 11.07
CA LEU A 755 -10.40 -5.17 10.95
C LEU A 755 -11.08 -4.43 9.80
N GLN A 756 -11.04 -5.02 8.60
CA GLN A 756 -11.47 -4.36 7.38
C GLN A 756 -13.00 -4.47 7.20
N PRO A 757 -13.74 -3.35 7.05
CA PRO A 757 -15.16 -3.41 6.76
C PRO A 757 -15.41 -4.01 5.38
N TYR A 758 -16.27 -5.03 5.29
CA TYR A 758 -16.65 -5.62 4.02
C TYR A 758 -17.94 -4.96 3.53
N MET A 759 -17.81 -3.81 2.87
CA MET A 759 -18.93 -2.89 2.55
C MET A 759 -20.11 -3.57 1.84
N ALA A 760 -19.88 -4.59 1.02
CA ALA A 760 -20.93 -5.34 0.34
C ALA A 760 -21.90 -6.06 1.31
N THR A 761 -21.49 -6.26 2.57
CA THR A 761 -22.32 -6.89 3.61
C THR A 761 -23.27 -5.94 4.32
N TYR A 762 -23.07 -4.63 4.14
CA TYR A 762 -23.86 -3.59 4.78
C TYR A 762 -25.36 -3.82 4.56
N THR A 763 -26.13 -3.76 5.65
CA THR A 763 -27.59 -3.84 5.63
C THR A 763 -28.24 -2.94 6.63
N GLU A 764 -29.34 -2.34 6.18
CA GLU A 764 -30.26 -1.62 7.02
C GLU A 764 -31.50 -2.47 7.26
N ALA A 765 -31.89 -2.60 8.52
CA ALA A 765 -33.14 -3.20 8.93
C ALA A 765 -33.94 -2.21 9.77
N GLY A 766 -35.21 -2.01 9.41
CA GLY A 766 -36.19 -1.37 10.28
C GLY A 766 -36.90 -2.43 11.11
N ALA A 767 -36.78 -2.38 12.43
CA ALA A 767 -37.70 -3.10 13.29
C ALA A 767 -38.97 -2.25 13.43
N THR A 768 -39.94 -2.44 12.54
CA THR A 768 -41.31 -2.03 12.83
C THR A 768 -42.03 -3.23 13.45
N THR A 769 -41.94 -3.37 14.77
CA THR A 769 -43.01 -4.07 15.50
C THR A 769 -44.24 -3.17 15.40
N TRP A 770 -45.16 -3.52 14.49
CA TRP A 770 -46.48 -2.91 14.41
C TRP A 770 -47.39 -3.45 15.50
#